data_AF-A0A2G4FN83-F1
#
_entry.id   AF-A0A2G4FN83-F1
#
_cell.length_a   1.000
_cell.length_b   1.000
_cell.length_c   1.000
_cell.angle_alpha   90.00
_cell.angle_beta   90.00
_cell.angle_gamma   90.00
#
_symmetry.space_group_name_H-M   'P 1'
#
loop_
_entity.id
_entity.type
_entity.pdbx_description
1 polymer ?
#
loop_
_entity_poly.entity_id
_entity_poly.type
_entity_poly.pdbx_seq_one_letter_code
_entity_poly.pdbx_strand_id
1 'polypeptide(L)'
;PRRSEGLKNKAKKAISKLTNLELGALPEARKELLLLAENYYKGKVHFPDPARVQIWRWDGMMVVSGWPELPTVDVKKANSYYAARYSSMALILNPTDKDTQVLQLLNTLHGHLEKTDVRLPLIRSNPDLHILLNTVDADLLLAVLDRALREKQTGVVLAVTRALGDMAELRAAMPKGNRVAPLTQALNYGDRRVEMAAALALLNIPNSQISKASAEVVEVLARALRAEPMVMNKPRVLVAVGNEDWRHKVVGVMRDAGADPILTANGMETIRRLEKAADIDAVFIESTLPDPGIHYLLASIKAESYAARVPIFLAAVPEGSLAKDLVDRYRKASGRLKQIDEIVAAYKKDREAIEINQRDTVKKINERFERELKEVRKKRNESDIEATEKQLAETLSVINDGNLQEIKDLNFKYKGIQKTLIDEKDLKIILAAVGDEYEVEVGKRVEALKKHFKKQDNIRVVSTGHFSDSKAIQRDIQLVFAEMGAPALTEEERKNYAEAAVFWLAKISKGELPGYDARPATVALLSALTPGRLSDQGMIYLAEALGNLALGRVQPELAAIVMDGKRIPPVRIAAVQALIKHIQRNGTLMSLEEVTLLERSCMQPAGEPELVFFFSSLVGALKPGPVTTGKRLLDFPGPVPGFAPPMPKPKDEEKPKPPAKVEEKNNDK
;
A
#
# COMPACT_ATOMS: atom_id res chain seq x y z
N PRO A 1 30.13 -19.58 37.10
CA PRO A 1 31.20 -20.12 37.97
C PRO A 1 32.57 -19.50 37.65
N ARG A 2 33.19 -18.80 38.61
CA ARG A 2 34.57 -18.28 38.47
C ARG A 2 35.52 -19.48 38.35
N ARG A 3 36.07 -19.70 37.14
CA ARG A 3 37.11 -20.71 36.90
C ARG A 3 38.37 -20.36 37.70
N SER A 4 39.12 -21.36 38.14
CA SER A 4 40.35 -21.16 38.93
C SER A 4 41.39 -20.32 38.16
N GLU A 5 42.16 -19.49 38.86
CA GLU A 5 43.18 -18.64 38.22
C GLU A 5 44.25 -19.45 37.49
N GLY A 6 44.60 -20.63 38.01
CA GLY A 6 45.51 -21.55 37.32
C GLY A 6 45.01 -21.96 35.93
N LEU A 7 43.69 -22.17 35.76
CA LEU A 7 43.10 -22.51 34.46
C LEU A 7 43.09 -21.30 33.52
N LYS A 8 42.79 -20.10 34.03
CA LYS A 8 42.84 -18.87 33.23
C LYS A 8 44.25 -18.58 32.72
N ASN A 9 45.27 -18.75 33.55
CA ASN A 9 46.67 -18.57 33.14
C ASN A 9 47.12 -19.61 32.10
N LYS A 10 46.72 -20.87 32.24
CA LYS A 10 46.96 -21.89 31.21
C LYS A 10 46.25 -21.53 29.89
N ALA A 11 45.01 -21.05 29.95
CA ALA A 11 44.27 -20.60 28.77
C ALA A 11 44.94 -19.40 28.08
N LYS A 12 45.37 -18.37 28.83
CA LYS A 12 46.11 -17.22 28.27
C LYS A 12 47.40 -17.66 27.58
N LYS A 13 48.17 -18.58 28.18
CA LYS A 13 49.38 -19.16 27.57
C LYS A 13 49.05 -19.92 26.27
N ALA A 14 47.96 -20.68 26.25
CA ALA A 14 47.52 -21.39 25.04
C ALA A 14 47.10 -20.42 23.93
N ILE A 15 46.34 -19.37 24.24
CA ILE A 15 45.92 -18.34 23.28
C ILE A 15 47.14 -17.62 22.71
N SER A 16 48.07 -17.15 23.57
CA SER A 16 49.32 -16.51 23.16
C SER A 16 50.10 -17.35 22.15
N LYS A 17 50.19 -18.67 22.36
CA LYS A 17 50.82 -19.60 21.41
C LYS A 17 50.04 -19.72 20.10
N LEU A 18 48.71 -19.80 20.15
CA LEU A 18 47.87 -19.96 18.96
C LEU A 18 47.82 -18.69 18.10
N THR A 19 47.87 -17.50 18.72
CA THR A 19 47.80 -16.22 18.02
C THR A 19 49.18 -15.65 17.69
N ASN A 20 50.26 -16.29 18.15
CA ASN A 20 51.64 -15.81 18.05
C ASN A 20 51.83 -14.38 18.60
N LEU A 21 51.14 -14.07 19.71
CA LEU A 21 51.21 -12.78 20.41
C LEU A 21 51.83 -12.97 21.79
N GLU A 22 52.59 -11.99 22.27
CA GLU A 22 53.08 -11.97 23.64
C GLU A 22 51.93 -11.90 24.66
N LEU A 23 52.11 -12.51 25.83
CA LEU A 23 51.07 -12.57 26.88
C LEU A 23 50.56 -11.19 27.32
N GLY A 24 51.42 -10.17 27.34
CA GLY A 24 51.05 -8.79 27.68
C GLY A 24 50.42 -8.02 26.52
N ALA A 25 50.61 -8.49 25.28
CA ALA A 25 50.04 -7.91 24.07
C ALA A 25 48.69 -8.56 23.68
N LEU A 26 48.21 -9.55 24.45
CA LEU A 26 46.91 -10.14 24.22
C LEU A 26 45.80 -9.09 24.41
N PRO A 27 44.90 -8.92 23.44
CA PRO A 27 43.83 -7.96 23.54
C PRO A 27 42.84 -8.34 24.64
N GLU A 28 42.12 -7.34 25.14
CA GLU A 28 41.10 -7.54 26.17
C GLU A 28 39.97 -8.44 25.62
N ALA A 29 39.79 -9.62 26.21
CA ALA A 29 38.84 -10.63 25.72
C ALA A 29 37.42 -10.06 25.47
N ARG A 30 36.95 -9.14 26.32
CA ARG A 30 35.66 -8.46 26.13
C ARG A 30 35.62 -7.66 24.83
N LYS A 31 36.64 -6.84 24.56
CA LYS A 31 36.72 -5.99 23.35
C LYS A 31 36.79 -6.85 22.10
N GLU A 32 37.56 -7.94 22.12
CA GLU A 32 37.63 -8.87 20.99
C GLU A 32 36.30 -9.58 20.74
N LEU A 33 35.64 -10.07 21.80
CA LEU A 33 34.34 -10.73 21.67
C LEU A 33 33.29 -9.76 21.11
N LEU A 34 33.27 -8.51 21.58
CA LEU A 34 32.38 -7.49 21.03
C LEU A 34 32.71 -7.18 19.56
N LEU A 35 33.99 -7.03 19.20
CA LEU A 35 34.41 -6.78 17.82
C LEU A 35 34.02 -7.94 16.90
N LEU A 36 34.23 -9.19 17.32
CA LEU A 36 33.80 -10.38 16.59
C LEU A 36 32.28 -10.39 16.44
N ALA A 37 31.54 -10.19 17.52
CA ALA A 37 30.08 -10.15 17.48
C ALA A 37 29.57 -9.10 16.48
N GLU A 38 30.18 -7.91 16.48
CA GLU A 38 29.85 -6.80 15.59
C GLU A 38 30.20 -7.12 14.12
N ASN A 39 31.31 -7.83 13.87
CA ASN A 39 31.69 -8.27 12.53
C ASN A 39 30.72 -9.32 11.97
N TYR A 40 30.29 -10.29 12.78
CA TYR A 40 29.26 -11.25 12.40
C TYR A 40 27.90 -10.56 12.17
N TYR A 41 27.51 -9.66 13.08
CA TYR A 41 26.27 -8.88 12.94
C TYR A 41 26.23 -8.08 11.64
N LYS A 42 27.34 -7.43 11.27
CA LYS A 42 27.48 -6.68 10.01
C LYS A 42 27.75 -7.55 8.79
N GLY A 43 27.79 -8.88 8.93
CA GLY A 43 28.09 -9.81 7.84
C GLY A 43 29.47 -9.62 7.21
N LYS A 44 30.43 -9.05 7.95
CA LYS A 44 31.81 -8.81 7.48
C LYS A 44 32.66 -10.08 7.45
N VAL A 45 32.20 -11.15 8.08
CA VAL A 45 32.90 -12.43 8.12
C VAL A 45 32.62 -13.21 6.84
N HIS A 46 33.67 -13.57 6.13
CA HIS A 46 33.58 -14.37 4.92
C HIS A 46 33.41 -15.85 5.24
N PHE A 47 32.42 -16.48 4.60
CA PHE A 47 32.23 -17.93 4.61
C PHE A 47 32.52 -18.48 3.23
N PRO A 48 33.30 -19.57 3.10
CA PRO A 48 33.63 -20.15 1.80
C PRO A 48 32.40 -20.60 0.99
N ASP A 49 31.40 -21.16 1.66
CA ASP A 49 30.10 -21.50 1.08
C ASP A 49 28.98 -20.79 1.88
N PRO A 50 28.51 -19.61 1.41
CA PRO A 50 27.47 -18.84 2.09
C PRO A 50 26.10 -19.52 2.17
N ALA A 51 25.83 -20.52 1.32
CA ALA A 51 24.57 -21.25 1.34
C ALA A 51 24.62 -22.43 2.33
N ARG A 52 25.82 -22.95 2.62
CA ARG A 52 26.04 -24.14 3.45
C ARG A 52 27.15 -23.91 4.45
N VAL A 53 26.84 -23.13 5.49
CA VAL A 53 27.73 -22.89 6.61
C VAL A 53 27.55 -23.97 7.67
N GLN A 54 28.63 -24.66 7.99
CA GLN A 54 28.69 -25.61 9.12
C GLN A 54 28.94 -24.86 10.42
N ILE A 55 28.01 -24.97 11.37
CA ILE A 55 28.14 -24.35 12.70
C ILE A 55 28.67 -25.37 13.69
N TRP A 56 29.64 -24.95 14.51
CA TRP A 56 30.15 -25.74 15.63
C TRP A 56 29.61 -25.19 16.95
N ARG A 57 28.85 -26.01 17.68
CA ARG A 57 28.19 -25.63 18.93
C ARG A 57 28.49 -26.61 20.06
N TRP A 58 28.41 -26.12 21.28
CA TRP A 58 28.46 -26.97 22.48
C TRP A 58 27.02 -27.34 22.84
N ASP A 59 26.69 -28.63 22.92
CA ASP A 59 25.34 -29.08 23.28
C ASP A 59 25.12 -29.26 24.79
N GLY A 60 26.15 -29.03 25.59
CA GLY A 60 26.16 -29.28 27.03
C GLY A 60 27.14 -30.38 27.42
N MET A 61 27.43 -31.32 26.52
CA MET A 61 28.27 -32.49 26.77
C MET A 61 29.46 -32.60 25.80
N MET A 62 29.25 -32.30 24.52
CA MET A 62 30.29 -32.36 23.48
C MET A 62 30.14 -31.24 22.46
N VAL A 63 31.18 -31.05 21.65
CA VAL A 63 31.10 -30.19 20.46
C VAL A 63 30.36 -30.97 19.39
N VAL A 64 29.23 -30.43 18.94
CA VAL A 64 28.43 -30.98 17.84
C VAL A 64 28.47 -30.05 16.64
N SER A 65 28.44 -30.66 15.46
CA SER A 65 28.33 -29.96 14.18
C SER A 65 26.87 -29.81 13.79
N GLY A 66 26.55 -28.67 13.19
CA GLY A 66 25.25 -28.37 12.61
C GLY A 66 24.27 -27.72 13.60
N TRP A 67 23.14 -27.32 13.04
CA TRP A 67 21.97 -26.85 13.76
C TRP A 67 21.07 -28.04 14.13
N PRO A 68 20.22 -27.97 15.17
CA PRO A 68 19.16 -28.96 15.35
C PRO A 68 18.44 -29.22 14.02
N GLU A 69 18.40 -30.48 13.61
CA GLU A 69 17.75 -30.97 12.38
C GLU A 69 18.36 -30.51 11.04
N LEU A 70 19.39 -29.66 11.04
CA LEU A 70 20.03 -29.15 9.83
C LEU A 70 21.56 -29.25 9.90
N PRO A 71 22.22 -30.04 9.03
CA PRO A 71 23.67 -30.21 9.07
C PRO A 71 24.45 -28.92 8.74
N THR A 72 23.85 -28.04 7.93
CA THR A 72 24.38 -26.71 7.58
C THR A 72 23.26 -25.68 7.56
N VAL A 73 23.61 -24.40 7.60
CA VAL A 73 22.67 -23.28 7.50
C VAL A 73 23.17 -22.23 6.52
N ASP A 74 22.31 -21.30 6.10
CA ASP A 74 22.75 -20.14 5.33
C ASP A 74 23.60 -19.16 6.16
N VAL A 75 24.31 -18.28 5.45
CA VAL A 75 25.18 -17.25 6.03
C VAL A 75 24.44 -16.29 6.96
N LYS A 76 23.17 -15.99 6.73
CA LYS A 76 22.39 -15.07 7.57
C LYS A 76 22.18 -15.69 8.95
N LYS A 77 21.76 -16.95 8.99
CA LYS A 77 21.57 -17.73 10.22
C LYS A 77 22.90 -17.98 10.94
N ALA A 78 23.98 -18.26 10.20
CA ALA A 78 25.31 -18.40 10.79
C ALA A 78 25.81 -17.10 11.43
N ASN A 79 25.71 -15.97 10.72
CA ASN A 79 26.07 -14.65 11.25
C ASN A 79 25.27 -14.32 12.51
N SER A 80 23.96 -14.50 12.50
CA SER A 80 23.09 -14.27 13.65
C SER A 80 23.50 -15.12 14.86
N TYR A 81 23.76 -16.42 14.64
CA TYR A 81 24.21 -17.32 15.71
C TYR A 81 25.54 -16.88 16.33
N TYR A 82 26.56 -16.62 15.51
CA TYR A 82 27.89 -16.25 16.02
C TYR A 82 27.86 -14.87 16.66
N ALA A 83 27.13 -13.91 16.10
CA ALA A 83 26.93 -12.60 16.71
C ALA A 83 26.34 -12.73 18.12
N ALA A 84 25.21 -13.45 18.25
CA ALA A 84 24.55 -13.69 19.53
C ALA A 84 25.44 -14.46 20.52
N ARG A 85 26.19 -15.46 20.05
CA ARG A 85 27.12 -16.24 20.88
C ARG A 85 28.22 -15.36 21.46
N TYR A 86 28.90 -14.57 20.64
CA TYR A 86 30.02 -13.75 21.09
C TYR A 86 29.57 -12.57 21.96
N SER A 87 28.43 -11.94 21.65
CA SER A 87 27.85 -10.92 22.55
C SER A 87 27.40 -11.52 23.88
N SER A 88 26.81 -12.73 23.90
CA SER A 88 26.47 -13.43 25.14
C SER A 88 27.72 -13.73 25.99
N MET A 89 28.81 -14.18 25.36
CA MET A 89 30.09 -14.41 26.04
C MET A 89 30.67 -13.11 26.61
N ALA A 90 30.57 -11.99 25.88
CA ALA A 90 31.00 -10.69 26.36
C ALA A 90 30.15 -10.20 27.56
N LEU A 91 28.82 -10.41 27.55
CA LEU A 91 27.95 -10.08 28.68
C LEU A 91 28.21 -10.94 29.92
N ILE A 92 28.56 -12.22 29.74
CA ILE A 92 28.98 -13.07 30.88
C ILE A 92 30.24 -12.50 31.56
N LEU A 93 31.15 -11.90 30.79
CA LEU A 93 32.35 -11.26 31.33
C LEU A 93 32.03 -9.91 32.00
N ASN A 94 31.18 -9.10 31.38
CA ASN A 94 30.71 -7.85 31.93
C ASN A 94 29.23 -7.58 31.58
N PRO A 95 28.30 -7.84 32.50
CA PRO A 95 26.87 -7.66 32.23
C PRO A 95 26.44 -6.20 32.05
N THR A 96 27.25 -5.22 32.49
CA THR A 96 26.90 -3.78 32.44
C THR A 96 27.41 -3.07 31.18
N ASP A 97 28.05 -3.81 30.27
CA ASP A 97 28.62 -3.26 29.04
C ASP A 97 27.51 -2.86 28.04
N LYS A 98 27.19 -1.57 27.98
CA LYS A 98 26.06 -1.06 27.19
C LYS A 98 26.16 -1.39 25.70
N ASP A 99 27.35 -1.31 25.11
CA ASP A 99 27.53 -1.61 23.68
C ASP A 99 27.24 -3.09 23.38
N THR A 100 27.69 -3.99 24.25
CA THR A 100 27.36 -5.42 24.13
C THR A 100 25.87 -5.68 24.38
N GLN A 101 25.25 -5.00 25.34
CA GLN A 101 23.80 -5.13 25.59
C GLN A 101 22.98 -4.69 24.37
N VAL A 102 23.33 -3.56 23.75
CA VAL A 102 22.68 -3.05 22.53
C VAL A 102 22.78 -4.08 21.41
N LEU A 103 23.98 -4.61 21.16
CA LEU A 103 24.21 -5.60 20.12
C LEU A 103 23.45 -6.91 20.38
N GLN A 104 23.42 -7.37 21.63
CA GLN A 104 22.67 -8.57 22.01
C GLN A 104 21.17 -8.37 21.78
N LEU A 105 20.61 -7.23 22.22
CA LEU A 105 19.19 -6.96 22.05
C LEU A 105 18.81 -6.80 20.57
N LEU A 106 19.65 -6.16 19.75
CA LEU A 106 19.45 -6.09 18.29
C LEU A 106 19.41 -7.48 17.64
N ASN A 107 20.35 -8.38 18.00
CA ASN A 107 20.35 -9.75 17.51
C ASN A 107 19.08 -10.52 17.93
N THR A 108 18.66 -10.39 19.19
CA THR A 108 17.43 -11.00 19.69
C THR A 108 16.21 -10.47 18.93
N LEU A 109 16.13 -9.14 18.72
CA LEU A 109 15.04 -8.51 17.97
C LEU A 109 14.97 -9.04 16.54
N HIS A 110 16.09 -9.11 15.82
CA HIS A 110 16.10 -9.67 14.46
C HIS A 110 15.56 -11.10 14.41
N GLY A 111 15.97 -11.97 15.34
CA GLY A 111 15.48 -13.36 15.39
C GLY A 111 13.98 -13.47 15.68
N HIS A 112 13.44 -12.64 16.58
CA HIS A 112 12.01 -12.65 16.90
C HIS A 112 11.17 -11.97 15.80
N LEU A 113 11.68 -10.91 15.18
CA LEU A 113 10.95 -10.14 14.17
C LEU A 113 10.72 -10.91 12.88
N GLU A 114 11.59 -11.87 12.52
CA GLU A 114 11.35 -12.77 11.37
C GLU A 114 10.03 -13.56 11.46
N LYS A 115 9.56 -13.82 12.68
CA LYS A 115 8.30 -14.54 12.94
C LYS A 115 7.16 -13.62 13.40
N THR A 116 7.40 -12.31 13.46
CA THR A 116 6.45 -11.35 14.00
C THR A 116 5.66 -10.72 12.87
N ASP A 117 4.33 -10.85 12.92
CA ASP A 117 3.47 -10.11 12.01
C ASP A 117 3.42 -8.63 12.43
N VAL A 118 4.17 -7.78 11.72
CA VAL A 118 4.29 -6.34 11.98
C VAL A 118 2.96 -5.59 11.90
N ARG A 119 1.95 -6.18 11.23
CA ARG A 119 0.60 -5.61 11.06
C ARG A 119 -0.22 -5.66 12.34
N LEU A 120 0.11 -6.59 13.24
CA LEU A 120 -0.57 -6.76 14.51
C LEU A 120 0.19 -6.05 15.66
N PRO A 121 -0.50 -5.69 16.75
CA PRO A 121 0.16 -5.29 17.99
C PRO A 121 1.12 -6.37 18.48
N LEU A 122 2.27 -5.97 19.03
CA LEU A 122 3.33 -6.91 19.46
C LEU A 122 2.81 -7.97 20.43
N ILE A 123 1.94 -7.59 21.37
CA ILE A 123 1.35 -8.52 22.33
C ILE A 123 0.52 -9.64 21.67
N ARG A 124 -0.04 -9.41 20.48
CA ARG A 124 -0.82 -10.41 19.73
C ARG A 124 0.07 -11.24 18.81
N SER A 125 1.05 -10.62 18.16
CA SER A 125 1.94 -11.30 17.22
C SER A 125 3.05 -12.09 17.90
N ASN A 126 3.61 -11.55 18.98
CA ASN A 126 4.78 -12.10 19.68
C ASN A 126 4.78 -11.66 21.16
N PRO A 127 4.00 -12.32 22.02
CA PRO A 127 3.85 -11.97 23.43
C PRO A 127 5.19 -11.95 24.18
N ASP A 128 6.08 -12.91 23.92
CA ASP A 128 7.39 -12.99 24.56
C ASP A 128 8.26 -11.78 24.24
N LEU A 129 8.24 -11.34 22.97
CA LEU A 129 8.95 -10.12 22.57
C LEU A 129 8.37 -8.88 23.22
N HIS A 130 7.04 -8.80 23.32
CA HIS A 130 6.36 -7.71 24.01
C HIS A 130 6.76 -7.65 25.49
N ILE A 131 6.76 -8.78 26.19
CA ILE A 131 7.18 -8.87 27.60
C ILE A 131 8.65 -8.47 27.75
N LEU A 132 9.54 -8.98 26.88
CA LEU A 132 10.95 -8.62 26.90
C LEU A 132 11.14 -7.10 26.76
N LEU A 133 10.56 -6.49 25.74
CA LEU A 133 10.73 -5.05 25.49
C LEU A 133 10.18 -4.19 26.63
N ASN A 134 9.06 -4.57 27.25
CA ASN A 134 8.47 -3.82 28.37
C ASN A 134 9.17 -4.06 29.72
N THR A 135 10.13 -4.99 29.80
CA THR A 135 10.89 -5.29 31.02
C THR A 135 12.37 -4.89 30.94
N VAL A 136 12.84 -4.53 29.75
CA VAL A 136 14.21 -4.04 29.52
C VAL A 136 14.34 -2.59 30.00
N ASP A 137 15.55 -2.25 30.47
CA ASP A 137 15.90 -0.88 30.84
C ASP A 137 15.67 0.11 29.68
N ALA A 138 15.01 1.22 29.98
CA ALA A 138 14.64 2.20 28.97
C ALA A 138 15.85 2.92 28.33
N ASP A 139 16.98 3.12 29.02
CA ASP A 139 18.17 3.68 28.38
C ASP A 139 18.73 2.73 27.32
N LEU A 140 18.63 1.42 27.55
CA LEU A 140 19.01 0.41 26.55
C LEU A 140 18.08 0.46 25.33
N LEU A 141 16.75 0.57 25.54
CA LEU A 141 15.79 0.72 24.44
C LEU A 141 16.05 1.98 23.62
N LEU A 142 16.34 3.11 24.27
CA LEU A 142 16.67 4.37 23.59
C LEU A 142 17.97 4.24 22.76
N ALA A 143 18.98 3.55 23.29
CA ALA A 143 20.22 3.30 22.57
C ALA A 143 20.02 2.35 21.36
N VAL A 144 19.19 1.32 21.51
CA VAL A 144 18.79 0.43 20.41
C VAL A 144 18.00 1.19 19.35
N LEU A 145 17.04 2.04 19.74
CA LEU A 145 16.29 2.87 18.81
C LEU A 145 17.21 3.81 18.01
N ASP A 146 18.12 4.52 18.67
CA ASP A 146 19.08 5.43 18.02
C ASP A 146 19.98 4.69 17.02
N ARG A 147 20.43 3.46 17.35
CA ARG A 147 21.19 2.63 16.43
C ARG A 147 20.33 2.11 15.27
N ALA A 148 19.13 1.62 15.55
CA ALA A 148 18.21 1.08 14.55
C ALA A 148 17.73 2.14 13.55
N LEU A 149 17.51 3.38 14.00
CA LEU A 149 17.20 4.52 13.15
C LEU A 149 18.36 4.81 12.17
N ARG A 150 19.60 4.84 12.67
CA ARG A 150 20.81 5.06 11.85
C ARG A 150 21.07 3.93 10.86
N GLU A 151 20.87 2.68 11.29
CA GLU A 151 21.06 1.49 10.47
C GLU A 151 19.81 1.14 9.61
N LYS A 152 18.77 1.98 9.65
CA LYS A 152 17.53 1.85 8.87
C LYS A 152 16.79 0.51 9.08
N GLN A 153 16.82 -0.04 10.28
CA GLN A 153 16.20 -1.32 10.64
C GLN A 153 14.72 -1.16 10.98
N THR A 154 13.86 -1.03 9.96
CA THR A 154 12.44 -0.66 10.09
C THR A 154 11.67 -1.52 11.12
N GLY A 155 11.83 -2.84 11.09
CA GLY A 155 11.14 -3.72 12.04
C GLY A 155 11.55 -3.49 13.50
N VAL A 156 12.84 -3.23 13.74
CA VAL A 156 13.38 -2.92 15.07
C VAL A 156 12.89 -1.55 15.53
N VAL A 157 12.97 -0.54 14.66
CA VAL A 157 12.47 0.82 14.94
C VAL A 157 10.99 0.75 15.33
N LEU A 158 10.17 0.03 14.56
CA LEU A 158 8.75 -0.14 14.84
C LEU A 158 8.50 -0.79 16.20
N ALA A 159 9.18 -1.90 16.49
CA ALA A 159 8.98 -2.65 17.72
C ALA A 159 9.37 -1.85 18.97
N VAL A 160 10.53 -1.20 18.93
CA VAL A 160 11.03 -0.38 20.05
C VAL A 160 10.20 0.90 20.22
N THR A 161 9.75 1.52 19.13
CA THR A 161 8.85 2.69 19.18
C THR A 161 7.53 2.34 19.88
N ARG A 162 6.92 1.19 19.55
CA ARG A 162 5.71 0.70 20.21
C ARG A 162 5.95 0.47 21.71
N ALA A 163 7.01 -0.25 22.07
CA ALA A 163 7.34 -0.51 23.47
C ALA A 163 7.56 0.77 24.29
N LEU A 164 8.29 1.75 23.77
CA LEU A 164 8.49 3.04 24.45
C LEU A 164 7.18 3.81 24.64
N GLY A 165 6.24 3.71 23.69
CA GLY A 165 4.89 4.28 23.79
C GLY A 165 4.01 3.56 24.82
N ASP A 166 4.06 2.23 24.87
CA ASP A 166 3.34 1.40 25.84
C ASP A 166 3.83 1.69 27.27
N MET A 167 5.13 1.91 27.45
CA MET A 167 5.75 2.30 28.72
C MET A 167 5.51 3.78 29.10
N ALA A 168 5.01 4.59 28.17
CA ALA A 168 4.92 6.04 28.29
C ALA A 168 6.27 6.71 28.69
N GLU A 169 7.38 6.28 28.07
CA GLU A 169 8.73 6.75 28.42
C GLU A 169 9.00 8.20 27.97
N LEU A 170 8.93 9.14 28.91
CA LEU A 170 9.09 10.57 28.65
C LEU A 170 10.41 10.94 27.98
N ARG A 171 11.53 10.27 28.30
CA ARG A 171 12.84 10.57 27.69
C ARG A 171 12.84 10.31 26.18
N ALA A 172 11.96 9.44 25.69
CA ALA A 172 11.82 9.17 24.27
C ALA A 172 11.21 10.35 23.49
N ALA A 173 10.41 11.18 24.17
CA ALA A 173 9.81 12.41 23.64
C ALA A 173 10.69 13.66 23.88
N MET A 174 11.76 13.54 24.66
CA MET A 174 12.62 14.67 25.05
C MET A 174 13.85 14.78 24.12
N PRO A 175 14.21 15.99 23.67
CA PRO A 175 15.46 16.21 22.97
C PRO A 175 16.64 16.02 23.93
N LYS A 176 17.76 15.48 23.44
CA LYS A 176 19.00 15.28 24.22
C LYS A 176 20.12 16.17 23.67
N GLY A 177 20.38 17.28 24.34
CA GLY A 177 21.29 18.31 23.83
C GLY A 177 20.77 18.91 22.52
N ASN A 178 21.60 18.94 21.48
CA ASN A 178 21.20 19.40 20.13
C ASN A 178 20.53 18.30 19.28
N ARG A 179 20.30 17.10 19.82
CA ARG A 179 19.65 16.01 19.06
C ARG A 179 18.14 16.08 19.21
N VAL A 180 17.45 15.88 18.08
CA VAL A 180 16.00 15.68 18.00
C VAL A 180 15.61 14.46 18.85
N ALA A 181 14.45 14.53 19.51
CA ALA A 181 13.94 13.44 20.34
C ALA A 181 13.82 12.12 19.55
N PRO A 182 14.13 10.96 20.14
CA PRO A 182 14.06 9.67 19.44
C PRO A 182 12.71 9.37 18.79
N LEU A 183 11.60 9.64 19.46
CA LEU A 183 10.26 9.45 18.88
C LEU A 183 9.96 10.46 17.76
N THR A 184 10.51 11.66 17.81
CA THR A 184 10.38 12.63 16.71
C THR A 184 11.21 12.21 15.48
N GLN A 185 12.33 11.52 15.67
CA GLN A 185 13.07 10.90 14.57
C GLN A 185 12.28 9.72 13.96
N ALA A 186 11.64 8.90 14.80
CA ALA A 186 10.76 7.82 14.35
C ALA A 186 9.52 8.35 13.61
N LEU A 187 8.93 9.45 14.10
CA LEU A 187 7.80 10.15 13.47
C LEU A 187 8.12 10.63 12.05
N ASN A 188 9.40 10.91 11.77
CA ASN A 188 9.90 11.36 10.46
C ASN A 188 10.71 10.26 9.73
N TYR A 189 10.52 9.00 10.12
CA TYR A 189 11.31 7.88 9.58
C TYR A 189 10.93 7.52 8.14
N GLY A 190 9.71 7.84 7.68
CA GLY A 190 9.22 7.58 6.33
C GLY A 190 8.58 6.21 6.09
N ASP A 191 8.56 5.33 7.09
CA ASP A 191 7.69 4.15 7.09
C ASP A 191 6.39 4.46 7.84
N ARG A 192 5.25 4.30 7.17
CA ARG A 192 3.93 4.68 7.71
C ARG A 192 3.56 3.96 9.01
N ARG A 193 4.01 2.71 9.22
CA ARG A 193 3.74 2.00 10.49
C ARG A 193 4.55 2.60 11.62
N VAL A 194 5.81 2.96 11.34
CA VAL A 194 6.69 3.64 12.29
C VAL A 194 6.16 5.04 12.61
N GLU A 195 5.78 5.83 11.60
CA GLU A 195 5.25 7.18 11.81
C GLU A 195 3.97 7.15 12.65
N MET A 196 3.04 6.24 12.33
CA MET A 196 1.81 6.06 13.11
C MET A 196 2.12 5.59 14.53
N ALA A 197 3.01 4.61 14.71
CA ALA A 197 3.40 4.15 16.05
C ALA A 197 4.05 5.27 16.88
N ALA A 198 4.89 6.11 16.28
CA ALA A 198 5.51 7.24 16.94
C ALA A 198 4.49 8.33 17.30
N ALA A 199 3.54 8.64 16.41
CA ALA A 199 2.45 9.58 16.68
C ALA A 199 1.60 9.11 17.87
N LEU A 200 1.19 7.84 17.87
CA LEU A 200 0.41 7.25 18.96
C LEU A 200 1.21 7.20 20.27
N ALA A 201 2.49 6.86 20.22
CA ALA A 201 3.39 6.87 21.38
C ALA A 201 3.50 8.28 21.99
N LEU A 202 3.70 9.31 21.17
CA LEU A 202 3.74 10.69 21.63
C LEU A 202 2.41 11.12 22.27
N LEU A 203 1.27 10.76 21.69
CA LEU A 203 -0.04 11.10 22.27
C LEU A 203 -0.33 10.38 23.59
N ASN A 204 0.28 9.21 23.81
CA ASN A 204 0.16 8.46 25.05
C ASN A 204 1.10 8.96 26.17
N ILE A 205 2.24 9.55 25.80
CA ILE A 205 3.22 10.08 26.77
C ILE A 205 2.70 11.41 27.36
N PRO A 206 2.62 11.53 28.69
CA PRO A 206 2.29 12.80 29.34
C PRO A 206 3.29 13.90 28.98
N ASN A 207 2.80 15.10 28.71
CA ASN A 207 3.62 16.28 28.38
C ASN A 207 4.51 16.13 27.12
N SER A 208 4.14 15.25 26.18
CA SER A 208 4.90 15.00 24.96
C SER A 208 5.02 16.20 24.01
N GLN A 209 4.21 17.25 24.17
CA GLN A 209 4.33 18.51 23.43
C GLN A 209 5.71 19.18 23.58
N ILE A 210 6.48 18.80 24.60
CA ILE A 210 7.89 19.21 24.79
C ILE A 210 8.78 18.81 23.61
N SER A 211 8.41 17.76 22.88
CA SER A 211 9.09 17.32 21.66
C SER A 211 9.09 18.35 20.53
N LYS A 212 8.20 19.36 20.61
CA LYS A 212 7.89 20.31 19.52
C LYS A 212 7.38 19.63 18.23
N ALA A 213 6.97 18.37 18.31
CA ALA A 213 6.51 17.58 17.17
C ALA A 213 4.96 17.60 17.00
N SER A 214 4.26 18.51 17.68
CA SER A 214 2.79 18.52 17.74
C SER A 214 2.14 18.65 16.36
N ALA A 215 2.74 19.46 15.47
CA ALA A 215 2.23 19.67 14.12
C ALA A 215 2.40 18.41 13.26
N GLU A 216 3.56 17.77 13.34
CA GLU A 216 3.88 16.54 12.63
C GLU A 216 2.98 15.38 13.09
N VAL A 217 2.71 15.27 14.40
CA VAL A 217 1.77 14.28 14.94
C VAL A 217 0.38 14.46 14.33
N VAL A 218 -0.16 15.69 14.36
CA VAL A 218 -1.48 15.98 13.79
C VAL A 218 -1.50 15.69 12.29
N GLU A 219 -0.43 16.01 11.58
CA GLU A 219 -0.33 15.76 10.13
C GLU A 219 -0.26 14.26 9.80
N VAL A 220 0.39 13.43 10.61
CA VAL A 220 0.36 11.96 10.46
C VAL A 220 -1.07 11.41 10.64
N LEU A 221 -1.80 11.89 11.66
CA LEU A 221 -3.22 11.51 11.85
C LEU A 221 -4.09 11.98 10.67
N ALA A 222 -3.90 13.21 10.22
CA ALA A 222 -4.63 13.78 9.09
C ALA A 222 -4.36 13.00 7.78
N ARG A 223 -3.11 12.59 7.52
CA ARG A 223 -2.78 11.77 6.34
C ARG A 223 -3.43 10.39 6.39
N ALA A 224 -3.48 9.75 7.56
CA ALA A 224 -4.19 8.48 7.72
C ALA A 224 -5.70 8.63 7.40
N LEU A 225 -6.31 9.76 7.79
CA LEU A 225 -7.70 10.07 7.42
C LEU A 225 -7.92 10.43 5.96
N ARG A 226 -6.90 10.90 5.23
CA ARG A 226 -6.97 11.16 3.78
C ARG A 226 -6.72 9.93 2.92
N ALA A 227 -6.09 8.88 3.47
CA ALA A 227 -5.71 7.69 2.72
C ALA A 227 -6.91 6.97 2.10
N GLU A 228 -7.02 6.88 0.79
CA GLU A 228 -8.20 6.26 0.16
C GLU A 228 -8.26 4.73 0.43
N PRO A 229 -9.46 4.14 0.47
CA PRO A 229 -9.63 2.69 0.61
C PRO A 229 -8.87 1.92 -0.47
N MET A 230 -8.35 0.74 -0.13
CA MET A 230 -7.65 -0.08 -1.10
C MET A 230 -8.62 -0.70 -2.10
N VAL A 231 -8.23 -0.72 -3.36
CA VAL A 231 -8.99 -1.43 -4.41
C VAL A 231 -8.48 -2.86 -4.47
N MET A 232 -9.33 -3.84 -4.12
CA MET A 232 -9.01 -5.28 -4.18
C MET A 232 -7.73 -5.67 -3.41
N ASN A 233 -7.41 -4.99 -2.29
CA ASN A 233 -6.18 -5.21 -1.52
C ASN A 233 -4.86 -5.11 -2.34
N LYS A 234 -4.87 -4.35 -3.44
CA LYS A 234 -3.70 -4.16 -4.30
C LYS A 234 -2.84 -2.99 -3.83
N PRO A 235 -1.49 -3.09 -3.90
CA PRO A 235 -0.62 -1.96 -3.60
C PRO A 235 -0.89 -0.82 -4.58
N ARG A 236 -0.99 0.39 -4.05
CA ARG A 236 -1.29 1.58 -4.83
C ARG A 236 0.01 2.21 -5.32
N VAL A 237 0.08 2.41 -6.62
CA VAL A 237 1.32 2.79 -7.31
C VAL A 237 1.10 4.09 -8.05
N LEU A 238 1.93 5.09 -7.77
CA LEU A 238 1.90 6.35 -8.50
C LEU A 238 2.75 6.22 -9.77
N VAL A 239 2.15 6.44 -10.94
CA VAL A 239 2.79 6.33 -12.25
C VAL A 239 2.88 7.73 -12.85
N ALA A 240 4.11 8.24 -12.93
CA ALA A 240 4.45 9.55 -13.46
C ALA A 240 5.14 9.39 -14.82
N VAL A 241 4.37 9.61 -15.89
CA VAL A 241 4.82 9.45 -17.29
C VAL A 241 4.32 10.64 -18.09
N GLY A 242 5.22 11.39 -18.72
CA GLY A 242 4.90 12.58 -19.50
C GLY A 242 4.26 12.26 -20.84
N ASN A 243 4.70 11.18 -21.50
CA ASN A 243 4.10 10.74 -22.76
C ASN A 243 2.72 10.09 -22.55
N GLU A 244 1.67 10.65 -23.14
CA GLU A 244 0.28 10.21 -22.96
C GLU A 244 0.02 8.77 -23.43
N ASP A 245 0.48 8.41 -24.64
CA ASP A 245 0.32 7.06 -25.19
C ASP A 245 0.98 6.00 -24.30
N TRP A 246 2.18 6.31 -23.81
CA TRP A 246 2.91 5.41 -22.93
C TRP A 246 2.26 5.34 -21.55
N ARG A 247 1.80 6.47 -21.01
CA ARG A 247 1.10 6.55 -19.72
C ARG A 247 -0.09 5.59 -19.66
N HIS A 248 -0.94 5.57 -20.70
CA HIS A 248 -2.09 4.67 -20.75
C HIS A 248 -1.70 3.18 -20.85
N LYS A 249 -0.63 2.86 -21.60
CA LYS A 249 -0.13 1.48 -21.71
C LYS A 249 0.38 0.97 -20.36
N VAL A 250 1.20 1.77 -19.67
CA VAL A 250 1.78 1.40 -18.37
C VAL A 250 0.69 1.12 -17.33
N VAL A 251 -0.45 1.82 -17.37
CA VAL A 251 -1.59 1.54 -16.47
C VAL A 251 -2.16 0.15 -16.65
N GLY A 252 -2.34 -0.28 -17.91
CA GLY A 252 -2.81 -1.64 -18.20
C GLY A 252 -1.84 -2.67 -17.62
N VAL A 253 -0.54 -2.50 -17.90
CA VAL A 253 0.53 -3.37 -17.43
C VAL A 253 0.59 -3.42 -15.89
N MET A 254 0.43 -2.29 -15.21
CA MET A 254 0.41 -2.21 -13.74
C MET A 254 -0.80 -2.93 -13.13
N ARG A 255 -1.98 -2.81 -13.75
CA ARG A 255 -3.18 -3.53 -13.30
C ARG A 255 -3.01 -5.03 -13.46
N ASP A 256 -2.42 -5.46 -14.57
CA ASP A 256 -2.09 -6.86 -14.85
C ASP A 256 -1.02 -7.40 -13.88
N ALA A 257 -0.09 -6.54 -13.45
CA ALA A 257 0.90 -6.86 -12.40
C ALA A 257 0.29 -6.95 -10.99
N GLY A 258 -1.01 -6.65 -10.83
CA GLY A 258 -1.71 -6.72 -9.55
C GLY A 258 -1.61 -5.45 -8.69
N ALA A 259 -1.31 -4.29 -9.27
CA ALA A 259 -1.28 -3.00 -8.57
C ALA A 259 -2.53 -2.14 -8.86
N ASP A 260 -2.74 -1.10 -8.05
CA ASP A 260 -3.73 -0.03 -8.23
C ASP A 260 -3.02 1.26 -8.70
N PRO A 261 -2.90 1.51 -10.03
CA PRO A 261 -2.12 2.63 -10.54
C PRO A 261 -2.88 3.96 -10.47
N ILE A 262 -2.18 5.02 -10.06
CA ILE A 262 -2.62 6.41 -10.09
C ILE A 262 -1.74 7.17 -11.07
N LEU A 263 -2.36 7.90 -12.00
CA LEU A 263 -1.64 8.61 -13.05
C LEU A 263 -1.30 10.03 -12.64
N THR A 264 -0.10 10.46 -13.04
CA THR A 264 0.30 11.86 -13.07
C THR A 264 1.07 12.15 -14.36
N ALA A 265 0.89 13.35 -14.91
CA ALA A 265 1.44 13.75 -16.19
C ALA A 265 2.79 14.49 -16.08
N ASN A 266 3.09 15.04 -14.91
CA ASN A 266 4.26 15.87 -14.66
C ASN A 266 4.67 15.78 -13.19
N GLY A 267 5.87 16.26 -12.86
CA GLY A 267 6.40 16.15 -11.51
C GLY A 267 5.64 16.99 -10.48
N MET A 268 5.04 18.13 -10.84
CA MET A 268 4.23 18.95 -9.94
C MET A 268 2.97 18.20 -9.50
N GLU A 269 2.31 17.51 -10.42
CA GLU A 269 1.17 16.66 -10.13
C GLU A 269 1.58 15.46 -9.27
N THR A 270 2.76 14.88 -9.54
CA THR A 270 3.35 13.81 -8.71
C THR A 270 3.55 14.28 -7.26
N ILE A 271 4.16 15.46 -7.04
CA ILE A 271 4.39 16.04 -5.70
C ILE A 271 3.06 16.25 -4.98
N ARG A 272 2.10 16.94 -5.63
CA ARG A 272 0.78 17.20 -5.04
C ARG A 272 0.04 15.91 -4.67
N ARG A 273 0.17 14.86 -5.49
CA ARG A 273 -0.46 13.58 -5.20
C ARG A 273 0.18 12.86 -4.02
N LEU A 274 1.50 12.94 -3.86
CA LEU A 274 2.22 12.39 -2.71
C LEU A 274 1.87 13.15 -1.42
N GLU A 275 1.75 14.48 -1.48
CA GLU A 275 1.31 15.33 -0.35
C GLU A 275 -0.14 15.06 0.08
N LYS A 276 -1.01 14.74 -0.89
CA LYS A 276 -2.45 14.61 -0.66
C LYS A 276 -2.79 13.50 0.33
N ALA A 277 -2.14 12.34 0.25
CA ALA A 277 -2.47 11.17 1.07
C ALA A 277 -1.29 10.20 1.20
N ALA A 278 -1.13 9.62 2.38
CA ALA A 278 -0.10 8.60 2.66
C ALA A 278 -0.53 7.19 2.22
N ASP A 279 -1.06 7.06 1.01
CA ASP A 279 -1.65 5.82 0.48
C ASP A 279 -0.89 5.25 -0.71
N ILE A 280 0.17 5.93 -1.16
CA ILE A 280 1.08 5.45 -2.21
C ILE A 280 2.11 4.49 -1.62
N ASP A 281 2.20 3.29 -2.20
CA ASP A 281 3.11 2.23 -1.77
C ASP A 281 4.39 2.19 -2.61
N ALA A 282 4.36 2.66 -3.87
CA ALA A 282 5.53 2.82 -4.74
C ALA A 282 5.30 3.92 -5.79
N VAL A 283 6.38 4.48 -6.33
CA VAL A 283 6.35 5.48 -7.41
C VAL A 283 7.13 4.96 -8.61
N PHE A 284 6.55 5.06 -9.80
CA PHE A 284 7.16 4.74 -11.09
C PHE A 284 7.27 6.04 -11.87
N ILE A 285 8.49 6.43 -12.22
CA ILE A 285 8.79 7.75 -12.81
C ILE A 285 9.63 7.53 -14.06
N GLU A 286 9.32 8.25 -15.14
CA GLU A 286 10.23 8.36 -16.28
C GLU A 286 11.31 9.42 -16.06
N SER A 287 12.54 9.20 -16.53
CA SER A 287 13.63 10.15 -16.30
C SER A 287 13.45 11.50 -17.01
N THR A 288 12.59 11.58 -18.01
CA THR A 288 12.31 12.79 -18.80
C THR A 288 11.04 13.53 -18.38
N LEU A 289 10.49 13.22 -17.20
CA LEU A 289 9.23 13.80 -16.73
C LEU A 289 9.31 15.33 -16.70
N PRO A 290 8.34 16.04 -17.31
CA PRO A 290 8.33 17.49 -17.34
C PRO A 290 7.83 18.08 -16.00
N ASP A 291 8.12 19.37 -15.81
CA ASP A 291 7.54 20.28 -14.80
C ASP A 291 7.24 19.69 -13.41
N PRO A 292 8.20 19.72 -12.46
CA PRO A 292 9.61 20.02 -12.63
C PRO A 292 10.37 18.76 -13.08
N GLY A 293 11.59 18.95 -13.58
CA GLY A 293 12.44 17.82 -13.98
C GLY A 293 12.79 16.87 -12.83
N ILE A 294 13.24 15.66 -13.18
CA ILE A 294 13.49 14.54 -12.25
C ILE A 294 14.35 14.90 -11.03
N HIS A 295 15.39 15.71 -11.20
CA HIS A 295 16.27 16.08 -10.09
C HIS A 295 15.55 16.85 -8.98
N TYR A 296 14.71 17.82 -9.35
CA TYR A 296 13.92 18.58 -8.39
C TYR A 296 12.84 17.70 -7.75
N LEU A 297 12.16 16.88 -8.55
CA LEU A 297 11.16 15.95 -8.07
C LEU A 297 11.73 15.01 -7.00
N LEU A 298 12.86 14.36 -7.29
CA LEU A 298 13.51 13.44 -6.34
C LEU A 298 14.04 14.17 -5.10
N ALA A 299 14.55 15.40 -5.25
CA ALA A 299 14.96 16.21 -4.11
C ALA A 299 13.77 16.58 -3.21
N SER A 300 12.63 16.90 -3.80
CA SER A 300 11.38 17.21 -3.08
C SER A 300 10.86 15.98 -2.34
N ILE A 301 10.79 14.82 -3.02
CA ILE A 301 10.39 13.55 -2.40
C ILE A 301 11.30 13.19 -1.21
N LYS A 302 12.60 13.45 -1.34
CA LYS A 302 13.58 13.18 -0.27
C LYS A 302 13.44 14.13 0.92
N ALA A 303 13.02 15.38 0.70
CA ALA A 303 12.82 16.36 1.76
C ALA A 303 11.63 16.01 2.64
N GLU A 304 10.64 15.33 2.08
CA GLU A 304 9.38 15.01 2.73
C GLU A 304 9.44 13.64 3.43
N SER A 305 9.23 13.62 4.76
CA SER A 305 9.34 12.40 5.57
C SER A 305 8.44 11.27 5.04
N TYR A 306 7.19 11.59 4.72
CA TYR A 306 6.18 10.62 4.27
C TYR A 306 6.48 9.94 2.92
N ALA A 307 7.37 10.52 2.11
CA ALA A 307 7.73 10.00 0.80
C ALA A 307 9.21 9.57 0.70
N ALA A 308 10.06 9.98 1.66
CA ALA A 308 11.50 9.76 1.63
C ALA A 308 11.93 8.28 1.55
N ARG A 309 11.07 7.35 2.00
CA ARG A 309 11.33 5.89 1.95
C ARG A 309 10.40 5.13 1.01
N VAL A 310 9.54 5.82 0.27
CA VAL A 310 8.72 5.17 -0.76
C VAL A 310 9.67 4.66 -1.87
N PRO A 311 9.50 3.42 -2.33
CA PRO A 311 10.23 2.89 -3.49
C PRO A 311 10.00 3.73 -4.73
N ILE A 312 11.08 4.04 -5.43
CA ILE A 312 11.04 4.76 -6.70
C ILE A 312 11.66 3.89 -7.79
N PHE A 313 10.86 3.53 -8.78
CA PHE A 313 11.30 2.91 -10.01
C PHE A 313 11.49 3.99 -11.07
N LEU A 314 12.75 4.23 -11.45
CA LEU A 314 13.12 5.24 -12.43
C LEU A 314 13.37 4.58 -13.79
N ALA A 315 12.43 4.74 -14.72
CA ALA A 315 12.63 4.33 -16.10
C ALA A 315 13.63 5.26 -16.80
N ALA A 316 14.73 4.67 -17.26
CA ALA A 316 15.80 5.36 -17.95
C ALA A 316 15.42 5.62 -19.42
N VAL A 317 14.83 6.77 -19.69
CA VAL A 317 14.53 7.22 -21.06
C VAL A 317 15.80 7.84 -21.64
N PRO A 318 16.31 7.33 -22.79
CA PRO A 318 17.44 7.91 -23.49
C PRO A 318 17.20 9.37 -23.88
N GLU A 319 18.24 10.19 -23.74
CA GLU A 319 18.20 11.61 -24.07
C GLU A 319 19.21 11.92 -25.19
N GLY A 320 18.95 12.97 -25.95
CA GLY A 320 19.85 13.45 -27.02
C GLY A 320 19.26 13.34 -28.43
N SER A 321 20.02 13.81 -29.41
CA SER A 321 19.61 13.82 -30.83
C SER A 321 19.49 12.41 -31.40
N LEU A 322 20.41 11.51 -31.05
CA LEU A 322 20.44 10.13 -31.55
C LEU A 322 19.22 9.34 -31.07
N ALA A 323 18.88 9.41 -29.78
CA ALA A 323 17.66 8.79 -29.24
C ALA A 323 16.39 9.30 -29.93
N LYS A 324 16.29 10.62 -30.16
CA LYS A 324 15.15 11.22 -30.89
C LYS A 324 15.06 10.72 -32.32
N ASP A 325 16.20 10.65 -33.04
CA ASP A 325 16.25 10.11 -34.40
C ASP A 325 15.80 8.65 -34.45
N LEU A 326 16.25 7.81 -33.52
CA LEU A 326 15.82 6.41 -33.42
C LEU A 326 14.31 6.28 -33.19
N VAL A 327 13.73 7.06 -32.27
CA VAL A 327 12.28 7.07 -32.01
C VAL A 327 11.51 7.50 -33.26
N ASP A 328 11.98 8.52 -33.98
CA ASP A 328 11.33 9.00 -35.19
C ASP A 328 11.46 8.00 -36.36
N ARG A 329 12.62 7.35 -36.52
CA ARG A 329 12.84 6.25 -37.48
C ARG A 329 11.91 5.09 -37.17
N TYR A 330 11.81 4.68 -35.91
CA TYR A 330 10.91 3.62 -35.46
C TYR A 330 9.45 3.96 -35.77
N ARG A 331 8.99 5.17 -35.41
CA ARG A 331 7.63 5.63 -35.65
C ARG A 331 7.28 5.61 -37.14
N LYS A 332 8.18 6.12 -38.01
CA LYS A 332 7.98 6.12 -39.47
C LYS A 332 7.91 4.70 -40.03
N ALA A 333 8.84 3.82 -39.65
CA ALA A 333 8.89 2.44 -40.13
C ALA A 333 7.66 1.64 -39.64
N SER A 334 7.26 1.79 -38.38
CA SER A 334 6.10 1.12 -37.79
C SER A 334 4.79 1.60 -38.43
N GLY A 335 4.65 2.92 -38.65
CA GLY A 335 3.49 3.49 -39.33
C GLY A 335 3.33 2.97 -40.76
N ARG A 336 4.44 2.87 -41.52
CA ARG A 336 4.43 2.30 -42.87
C ARG A 336 4.14 0.80 -42.86
N LEU A 337 4.73 0.05 -41.93
CA LEU A 337 4.49 -1.39 -41.80
C LEU A 337 3.00 -1.67 -41.53
N LYS A 338 2.37 -0.91 -40.64
CA LYS A 338 0.93 -1.05 -40.35
C LYS A 338 0.04 -0.86 -41.57
N GLN A 339 0.39 0.07 -42.47
CA GLN A 339 -0.37 0.31 -43.71
C GLN A 339 -0.27 -0.85 -44.71
N ILE A 340 0.86 -1.54 -44.75
CA ILE A 340 1.08 -2.65 -45.71
C ILE A 340 0.75 -4.02 -45.12
N ASP A 341 0.81 -4.19 -43.80
CA ASP A 341 0.54 -5.46 -43.11
C ASP A 341 -0.87 -5.98 -43.42
N GLU A 342 -1.88 -5.11 -43.51
CA GLU A 342 -3.24 -5.49 -43.87
C GLU A 342 -3.32 -6.09 -45.29
N ILE A 343 -2.65 -5.46 -46.25
CA ILE A 343 -2.61 -5.90 -47.66
C ILE A 343 -1.85 -7.22 -47.75
N VAL A 344 -0.73 -7.34 -47.06
CA VAL A 344 0.10 -8.55 -47.08
C VAL A 344 -0.60 -9.71 -46.38
N ALA A 345 -1.30 -9.47 -45.26
CA ALA A 345 -2.08 -10.49 -44.59
C ALA A 345 -3.20 -11.03 -45.50
N ALA A 346 -3.90 -10.15 -46.21
CA ALA A 346 -4.93 -10.55 -47.17
C ALA A 346 -4.36 -11.38 -48.32
N TYR A 347 -3.22 -10.96 -48.91
CA TYR A 347 -2.54 -11.73 -49.95
C TYR A 347 -2.06 -13.10 -49.46
N LYS A 348 -1.43 -13.16 -48.27
CA LYS A 348 -0.95 -14.42 -47.67
C LYS A 348 -2.11 -15.39 -47.45
N LYS A 349 -3.27 -14.90 -46.98
CA LYS A 349 -4.49 -15.70 -46.81
C LYS A 349 -5.04 -16.23 -48.15
N ASP A 350 -5.15 -15.38 -49.17
CA ASP A 350 -5.63 -15.80 -50.48
C ASP A 350 -4.66 -16.81 -51.14
N ARG A 351 -3.35 -16.60 -50.98
CA ARG A 351 -2.32 -17.53 -51.46
C ARG A 351 -2.37 -18.87 -50.74
N GLU A 352 -2.56 -18.87 -49.43
CA GLU A 352 -2.70 -20.09 -48.64
C GLU A 352 -3.93 -20.91 -49.08
N ALA A 353 -5.04 -20.25 -49.44
CA ALA A 353 -6.22 -20.92 -49.97
C ALA A 353 -5.94 -21.64 -51.31
N ILE A 354 -5.18 -21.01 -52.21
CA ILE A 354 -4.73 -21.64 -53.47
C ILE A 354 -3.83 -22.85 -53.18
N GLU A 355 -2.85 -22.70 -52.28
CA GLU A 355 -1.94 -23.79 -51.92
C GLU A 355 -2.67 -24.98 -51.26
N ILE A 356 -3.70 -24.73 -50.44
CA ILE A 356 -4.55 -25.77 -49.86
C ILE A 356 -5.36 -26.47 -50.95
N ASN A 357 -6.01 -25.72 -51.85
CA ASN A 357 -6.79 -26.29 -52.94
C ASN A 357 -5.92 -27.16 -53.85
N GLN A 358 -4.70 -26.72 -54.14
CA GLN A 358 -3.73 -27.49 -54.92
C GLN A 358 -3.34 -28.78 -54.19
N ARG A 359 -2.98 -28.71 -52.90
CA ARG A 359 -2.64 -29.90 -52.10
C ARG A 359 -3.77 -30.92 -52.09
N ASP A 360 -5.01 -30.48 -51.87
CA ASP A 360 -6.18 -31.36 -51.85
C ASP A 360 -6.44 -32.00 -53.23
N THR A 361 -6.26 -31.24 -54.30
CA THR A 361 -6.45 -31.74 -55.67
C THR A 361 -5.38 -32.76 -56.03
N VAL A 362 -4.10 -32.47 -55.75
CA VAL A 362 -2.97 -33.40 -55.94
C VAL A 362 -3.18 -34.67 -55.13
N LYS A 363 -3.64 -34.56 -53.88
CA LYS A 363 -3.95 -35.72 -53.03
C LYS A 363 -5.03 -36.60 -53.65
N LYS A 364 -6.15 -36.03 -54.11
CA LYS A 364 -7.24 -36.79 -54.77
C LYS A 364 -6.76 -37.48 -56.05
N ILE A 365 -5.91 -36.82 -56.83
CA ILE A 365 -5.32 -37.36 -58.06
C ILE A 365 -4.40 -38.54 -57.73
N ASN A 366 -3.49 -38.38 -56.78
CA ASN A 366 -2.60 -39.46 -56.34
C ASN A 366 -3.41 -40.66 -55.82
N GLU A 367 -4.40 -40.44 -54.96
CA GLU A 367 -5.27 -41.51 -54.44
C GLU A 367 -6.08 -42.23 -55.54
N ARG A 368 -6.46 -41.52 -56.61
CA ARG A 368 -7.13 -42.11 -57.77
C ARG A 368 -6.15 -42.96 -58.58
N PHE A 369 -4.99 -42.41 -58.94
CA PHE A 369 -3.98 -43.11 -59.74
C PHE A 369 -3.37 -44.30 -58.99
N GLU A 370 -3.22 -44.25 -57.67
CA GLU A 370 -2.81 -45.41 -56.86
C GLU A 370 -3.82 -46.56 -56.96
N ARG A 371 -5.12 -46.27 -57.02
CA ARG A 371 -6.17 -47.29 -57.21
C ARG A 371 -6.09 -47.88 -58.63
N GLU A 372 -5.90 -47.05 -59.65
CA GLU A 372 -5.75 -47.49 -61.03
C GLU A 372 -4.47 -48.34 -61.21
N LEU A 373 -3.33 -47.91 -60.67
CA LEU A 373 -2.07 -48.67 -60.68
C LEU A 373 -2.18 -50.02 -59.97
N LYS A 374 -2.91 -50.10 -58.84
CA LYS A 374 -3.19 -51.38 -58.17
C LYS A 374 -3.97 -52.35 -59.06
N GLU A 375 -4.94 -51.86 -59.83
CA GLU A 375 -5.71 -52.68 -60.77
C GLU A 375 -4.90 -53.10 -62.00
N VAL A 376 -4.08 -52.21 -62.56
CA VAL A 376 -3.20 -52.52 -63.70
C VAL A 376 -2.10 -53.52 -63.29
N ARG A 377 -1.49 -53.36 -62.10
CA ARG A 377 -0.49 -54.29 -61.56
C ARG A 377 -1.03 -55.71 -61.35
N LYS A 378 -2.32 -55.87 -61.01
CA LYS A 378 -2.98 -57.20 -60.92
C LYS A 378 -3.04 -57.91 -62.28
N LYS A 379 -3.14 -57.17 -63.39
CA LYS A 379 -3.22 -57.71 -64.76
C LYS A 379 -1.86 -58.05 -65.38
N ARG A 380 -0.74 -57.74 -64.71
CA ARG A 380 0.65 -58.03 -65.12
C ARG A 380 1.03 -57.54 -66.53
N ASN A 381 0.52 -56.39 -66.95
CA ASN A 381 0.93 -55.75 -68.21
C ASN A 381 1.87 -54.57 -67.92
N GLU A 382 3.14 -54.72 -68.27
CA GLU A 382 4.20 -53.76 -67.91
C GLU A 382 4.10 -52.44 -68.70
N SER A 383 3.65 -52.51 -69.97
CA SER A 383 3.40 -51.31 -70.79
C SER A 383 2.29 -50.42 -70.24
N ASP A 384 1.28 -51.04 -69.64
CA ASP A 384 0.11 -50.32 -69.10
C ASP A 384 0.45 -49.61 -67.78
N ILE A 385 1.39 -50.17 -67.00
CA ILE A 385 1.92 -49.54 -65.79
C ILE A 385 2.68 -48.27 -66.18
N GLU A 386 3.60 -48.38 -67.14
CA GLU A 386 4.41 -47.26 -67.62
C GLU A 386 3.55 -46.16 -68.25
N ALA A 387 2.52 -46.54 -69.01
CA ALA A 387 1.53 -45.59 -69.55
C ALA A 387 0.75 -44.87 -68.44
N THR A 388 0.34 -45.57 -67.38
CA THR A 388 -0.42 -44.99 -66.26
C THR A 388 0.44 -44.05 -65.42
N GLU A 389 1.71 -44.39 -65.17
CA GLU A 389 2.67 -43.52 -64.47
C GLU A 389 3.00 -42.27 -65.28
N LYS A 390 3.14 -42.40 -66.61
CA LYS A 390 3.30 -41.25 -67.51
C LYS A 390 2.08 -40.35 -67.50
N GLN A 391 0.87 -40.92 -67.48
CA GLN A 391 -0.38 -40.18 -67.42
C GLN A 391 -0.53 -39.43 -66.09
N LEU A 392 -0.10 -40.01 -64.96
CA LEU A 392 -0.04 -39.32 -63.67
C LEU A 392 0.92 -38.12 -63.73
N ALA A 393 2.13 -38.31 -64.28
CA ALA A 393 3.11 -37.24 -64.42
C ALA A 393 2.60 -36.08 -65.29
N GLU A 394 1.95 -36.39 -66.41
CA GLU A 394 1.30 -35.38 -67.28
C GLU A 394 0.17 -34.65 -66.55
N THR A 395 -0.69 -35.39 -65.80
CA THR A 395 -1.80 -34.79 -65.05
C THR A 395 -1.30 -33.85 -63.94
N LEU A 396 -0.25 -34.25 -63.20
CA LEU A 396 0.37 -33.41 -62.18
C LEU A 396 1.05 -32.18 -62.79
N SER A 397 1.64 -32.30 -63.99
CA SER A 397 2.21 -31.15 -64.71
C SER A 397 1.14 -30.10 -65.02
N VAL A 398 -0.01 -30.52 -65.59
CA VAL A 398 -1.13 -29.62 -65.91
C VAL A 398 -1.67 -28.91 -64.66
N ILE A 399 -1.79 -29.64 -63.54
CA ILE A 399 -2.21 -29.08 -62.25
C ILE A 399 -1.21 -28.01 -61.77
N ASN A 400 0.08 -28.30 -61.89
CA ASN A 400 1.13 -27.37 -61.48
C ASN A 400 1.15 -26.10 -62.33
N ASP A 401 0.96 -26.24 -63.65
CA ASP A 401 0.86 -25.11 -64.58
C ASP A 401 -0.38 -24.25 -64.30
N GLY A 402 -1.53 -24.88 -64.01
CA GLY A 402 -2.75 -24.20 -63.58
C GLY A 402 -2.56 -23.41 -62.28
N ASN A 403 -1.91 -24.02 -61.28
CA ASN A 403 -1.58 -23.34 -60.03
C ASN A 403 -0.61 -22.16 -60.24
N LEU A 404 0.40 -22.31 -61.10
CA LEU A 404 1.29 -21.22 -61.49
C LEU A 404 0.51 -20.05 -62.12
N GLN A 405 -0.55 -20.33 -62.85
CA GLN A 405 -1.42 -19.31 -63.43
C GLN A 405 -2.31 -18.64 -62.37
N GLU A 406 -2.92 -19.40 -61.46
CA GLU A 406 -3.69 -18.84 -60.33
C GLU A 406 -2.82 -17.91 -59.45
N ILE A 407 -1.56 -18.28 -59.20
CA ILE A 407 -0.60 -17.43 -58.48
C ILE A 407 -0.29 -16.14 -59.27
N LYS A 408 -0.17 -16.20 -60.60
CA LYS A 408 0.02 -15.01 -61.44
C LYS A 408 -1.20 -14.08 -61.38
N ASP A 409 -2.40 -14.64 -61.47
CA ASP A 409 -3.65 -13.89 -61.41
C ASP A 409 -3.83 -13.24 -60.03
N LEU A 410 -3.47 -13.96 -58.96
CA LEU A 410 -3.42 -13.41 -57.61
C LEU A 410 -2.42 -12.26 -57.49
N ASN A 411 -1.22 -12.38 -58.06
CA ASN A 411 -0.23 -11.31 -58.08
C ASN A 411 -0.73 -10.08 -58.89
N PHE A 412 -1.57 -10.28 -59.90
CA PHE A 412 -2.19 -9.19 -60.65
C PHE A 412 -3.31 -8.50 -59.85
N LYS A 413 -4.14 -9.27 -59.13
CA LYS A 413 -5.16 -8.76 -58.19
C LYS A 413 -4.55 -7.83 -57.14
N TYR A 414 -3.41 -8.22 -56.58
CA TYR A 414 -2.64 -7.40 -55.64
C TYR A 414 -1.51 -6.64 -56.36
N LYS A 415 -1.88 -5.57 -57.09
CA LYS A 415 -0.94 -4.78 -57.89
C LYS A 415 0.30 -4.37 -57.11
N GLY A 416 1.48 -4.81 -57.57
CA GLY A 416 2.76 -4.47 -56.95
C GLY A 416 3.12 -5.30 -55.70
N ILE A 417 2.41 -6.40 -55.42
CA ILE A 417 2.59 -7.20 -54.19
C ILE A 417 4.02 -7.68 -53.94
N GLN A 418 4.78 -8.01 -54.99
CA GLN A 418 6.17 -8.43 -54.86
C GLN A 418 7.02 -7.36 -54.18
N LYS A 419 6.82 -6.08 -54.55
CA LYS A 419 7.48 -4.94 -53.91
C LYS A 419 6.99 -4.77 -52.48
N THR A 420 5.68 -4.90 -52.25
CA THR A 420 5.09 -4.77 -50.90
C THR A 420 5.59 -5.84 -49.93
N LEU A 421 5.81 -7.08 -50.39
CA LEU A 421 6.38 -8.18 -49.59
C LEU A 421 7.85 -7.92 -49.23
N ILE A 422 8.62 -7.35 -50.16
CA ILE A 422 10.01 -6.93 -49.90
C ILE A 422 10.01 -5.78 -48.89
N ASP A 423 9.18 -4.76 -49.10
CA ASP A 423 9.03 -3.63 -48.18
C ASP A 423 8.61 -4.09 -46.76
N GLU A 424 7.70 -5.07 -46.62
CA GLU A 424 7.30 -5.65 -45.33
C GLU A 424 8.50 -6.26 -44.61
N LYS A 425 9.29 -7.06 -45.33
CA LYS A 425 10.49 -7.71 -44.78
C LYS A 425 11.54 -6.68 -44.38
N ASP A 426 11.82 -5.71 -45.24
CA ASP A 426 12.83 -4.68 -45.00
C ASP A 426 12.42 -3.77 -43.82
N LEU A 427 11.14 -3.39 -43.73
CA LEU A 427 10.63 -2.62 -42.59
C LEU A 427 10.73 -3.39 -41.28
N LYS A 428 10.49 -4.71 -41.28
CA LYS A 428 10.69 -5.56 -40.08
C LYS A 428 12.15 -5.62 -39.67
N ILE A 429 13.08 -5.72 -40.63
CA ILE A 429 14.52 -5.67 -40.37
C ILE A 429 14.93 -4.31 -39.80
N ILE A 430 14.44 -3.21 -40.39
CA ILE A 430 14.70 -1.85 -39.90
C ILE A 430 14.18 -1.67 -38.48
N LEU A 431 12.96 -2.13 -38.19
CA LEU A 431 12.37 -2.03 -36.86
C LEU A 431 13.16 -2.81 -35.81
N ALA A 432 13.66 -4.01 -36.16
CA ALA A 432 14.54 -4.77 -35.28
C ALA A 432 15.85 -4.03 -35.03
N ALA A 433 16.53 -3.56 -36.08
CA ALA A 433 17.80 -2.84 -35.95
C ALA A 433 17.67 -1.53 -35.15
N VAL A 434 16.63 -0.73 -35.42
CA VAL A 434 16.34 0.50 -34.67
C VAL A 434 16.02 0.19 -33.21
N GLY A 435 15.30 -0.90 -32.94
CA GLY A 435 15.02 -1.38 -31.59
C GLY A 435 16.31 -1.74 -30.84
N ASP A 436 17.20 -2.51 -31.47
CA ASP A 436 18.48 -2.91 -30.88
C ASP A 436 19.38 -1.68 -30.61
N GLU A 437 19.48 -0.75 -31.56
CA GLU A 437 20.20 0.53 -31.38
C GLU A 437 19.63 1.34 -30.21
N TYR A 438 18.30 1.38 -30.08
CA TYR A 438 17.63 2.10 -29.00
C TYR A 438 17.88 1.44 -27.64
N GLU A 439 17.83 0.11 -27.54
CA GLU A 439 18.14 -0.62 -26.31
C GLU A 439 19.59 -0.41 -25.85
N VAL A 440 20.54 -0.26 -26.78
CA VAL A 440 21.92 0.12 -26.43
C VAL A 440 21.97 1.51 -25.77
N GLU A 441 21.23 2.49 -26.28
CA GLU A 441 21.14 3.82 -25.66
C GLU A 441 20.42 3.79 -24.30
N VAL A 442 19.37 2.95 -24.16
CA VAL A 442 18.73 2.69 -22.87
C VAL A 442 19.74 2.12 -21.88
N GLY A 443 20.56 1.14 -22.29
CA GLY A 443 21.60 0.55 -21.46
C GLY A 443 22.60 1.60 -20.94
N LYS A 444 23.10 2.47 -21.82
CA LYS A 444 23.99 3.58 -21.44
C LYS A 444 23.32 4.53 -20.44
N ARG A 445 22.04 4.86 -20.64
CA ARG A 445 21.28 5.73 -19.72
C ARG A 445 21.07 5.06 -18.36
N VAL A 446 20.74 3.77 -18.33
CA VAL A 446 20.59 2.98 -17.12
C VAL A 446 21.88 3.01 -16.30
N GLU A 447 23.04 2.76 -16.92
CA GLU A 447 24.33 2.78 -16.22
C GLU A 447 24.66 4.17 -15.65
N ALA A 448 24.43 5.22 -16.43
CA ALA A 448 24.66 6.59 -16.00
C ALA A 448 23.80 6.96 -14.78
N LEU A 449 22.51 6.65 -14.81
CA LEU A 449 21.58 6.92 -13.71
C LEU A 449 21.88 6.03 -12.49
N LYS A 450 22.21 4.74 -12.68
CA LYS A 450 22.65 3.85 -11.58
C LYS A 450 23.88 4.39 -10.87
N LYS A 451 24.86 4.92 -11.61
CA LYS A 451 26.05 5.56 -11.05
C LYS A 451 25.68 6.83 -10.28
N HIS A 452 24.78 7.64 -10.82
CA HIS A 452 24.35 8.90 -10.20
C HIS A 452 23.58 8.68 -8.88
N PHE A 453 22.67 7.70 -8.86
CA PHE A 453 21.82 7.40 -7.70
C PHE A 453 22.34 6.27 -6.80
N LYS A 454 23.61 5.84 -6.96
CA LYS A 454 24.21 4.72 -6.20
C LYS A 454 24.07 4.80 -4.68
N LYS A 455 23.96 6.01 -4.11
CA LYS A 455 23.83 6.23 -2.66
C LYS A 455 22.38 6.23 -2.15
N GLN A 456 21.39 6.08 -3.03
CA GLN A 456 19.97 6.17 -2.71
C GLN A 456 19.33 4.79 -2.84
N ASP A 457 19.19 4.11 -1.72
CA ASP A 457 18.75 2.71 -1.67
C ASP A 457 17.27 2.53 -2.09
N ASN A 458 16.47 3.59 -2.03
CA ASN A 458 15.06 3.58 -2.41
C ASN A 458 14.83 3.84 -3.91
N ILE A 459 15.86 4.15 -4.70
CA ILE A 459 15.74 4.38 -6.14
C ILE A 459 16.32 3.20 -6.93
N ARG A 460 15.46 2.58 -7.74
CA ARG A 460 15.82 1.52 -8.67
C ARG A 460 15.71 2.02 -10.10
N VAL A 461 16.84 2.07 -10.77
CA VAL A 461 16.90 2.45 -12.19
C VAL A 461 16.66 1.21 -13.05
N VAL A 462 15.66 1.28 -13.92
CA VAL A 462 15.24 0.19 -14.81
C VAL A 462 15.18 0.69 -16.26
N SER A 463 15.14 -0.25 -17.22
CA SER A 463 14.95 0.09 -18.63
C SER A 463 13.50 0.53 -18.91
N THR A 464 13.27 1.25 -20.01
CA THR A 464 11.92 1.61 -20.44
C THR A 464 11.05 0.39 -20.76
N GLY A 465 11.65 -0.66 -21.33
CA GLY A 465 10.97 -1.94 -21.58
C GLY A 465 10.45 -2.62 -20.32
N HIS A 466 11.08 -2.38 -19.17
CA HIS A 466 10.63 -2.92 -17.88
C HIS A 466 9.21 -2.47 -17.51
N PHE A 467 8.82 -1.24 -17.86
CA PHE A 467 7.48 -0.71 -17.59
C PHE A 467 6.39 -1.32 -18.50
N SER A 468 6.80 -2.16 -19.46
CA SER A 468 5.91 -2.88 -20.38
C SER A 468 5.77 -4.37 -20.06
N ASP A 469 6.48 -4.88 -19.04
CA ASP A 469 6.41 -6.29 -18.60
C ASP A 469 5.76 -6.39 -17.21
N SER A 470 4.51 -6.86 -17.17
CA SER A 470 3.74 -6.99 -15.94
C SER A 470 4.36 -7.99 -14.94
N LYS A 471 5.01 -9.05 -15.43
CA LYS A 471 5.67 -10.05 -14.56
C LYS A 471 6.94 -9.49 -13.94
N ALA A 472 7.70 -8.68 -14.69
CA ALA A 472 8.87 -8.01 -14.17
C ALA A 472 8.47 -7.02 -13.05
N ILE A 473 7.48 -6.17 -13.30
CA ILE A 473 6.96 -5.20 -12.33
C ILE A 473 6.44 -5.90 -11.06
N GLN A 474 5.67 -6.98 -11.21
CA GLN A 474 5.12 -7.73 -10.08
C GLN A 474 6.23 -8.26 -9.16
N ARG A 475 7.28 -8.87 -9.75
CA ARG A 475 8.44 -9.37 -9.00
C ARG A 475 9.18 -8.25 -8.30
N ASP A 476 9.39 -7.14 -9.00
CA ASP A 476 10.13 -5.99 -8.49
C ASP A 476 9.42 -5.34 -7.29
N ILE A 477 8.10 -5.14 -7.37
CA ILE A 477 7.29 -4.63 -6.25
C ILE A 477 7.41 -5.56 -5.04
N GLN A 478 7.25 -6.87 -5.23
CA GLN A 478 7.36 -7.86 -4.15
C GLN A 478 8.75 -7.83 -3.51
N LEU A 479 9.79 -7.76 -4.34
CA LEU A 479 11.18 -7.80 -3.92
C LEU A 479 11.60 -6.52 -3.19
N VAL A 480 11.18 -5.32 -3.65
CA VAL A 480 11.44 -4.08 -2.89
C VAL A 480 10.78 -4.13 -1.52
N PHE A 481 9.51 -4.50 -1.46
CA PHE A 481 8.78 -4.52 -0.19
C PHE A 481 9.42 -5.49 0.81
N ALA A 482 9.92 -6.63 0.33
CA ALA A 482 10.69 -7.57 1.14
C ALA A 482 12.03 -6.99 1.61
N GLU A 483 12.82 -6.39 0.71
CA GLU A 483 14.14 -5.82 1.04
C GLU A 483 14.06 -4.65 2.04
N MET A 484 13.05 -3.78 1.90
CA MET A 484 12.90 -2.65 2.80
C MET A 484 12.27 -3.03 4.15
N GLY A 485 11.79 -4.27 4.29
CA GLY A 485 11.07 -4.73 5.48
C GLY A 485 9.79 -3.93 5.75
N ALA A 486 9.18 -3.38 4.70
CA ALA A 486 8.07 -2.43 4.75
C ALA A 486 7.01 -2.84 3.71
N PRO A 487 6.23 -3.90 3.97
CA PRO A 487 5.15 -4.28 3.06
C PRO A 487 4.12 -3.16 2.95
N ALA A 488 3.36 -3.11 1.85
CA ALA A 488 2.22 -2.21 1.73
C ALA A 488 1.28 -2.36 2.94
N LEU A 489 0.63 -1.26 3.34
CA LEU A 489 -0.43 -1.33 4.36
C LEU A 489 -1.61 -2.12 3.81
N THR A 490 -2.19 -3.02 4.59
CA THR A 490 -3.45 -3.68 4.22
C THR A 490 -4.64 -2.73 4.39
N GLU A 491 -5.78 -3.09 3.79
CA GLU A 491 -7.02 -2.32 3.94
C GLU A 491 -7.45 -2.23 5.41
N GLU A 492 -7.31 -3.33 6.15
CA GLU A 492 -7.59 -3.39 7.58
C GLU A 492 -6.68 -2.45 8.38
N GLU A 493 -5.37 -2.42 8.08
CA GLU A 493 -4.45 -1.48 8.73
C GLU A 493 -4.80 -0.03 8.44
N ARG A 494 -5.11 0.31 7.18
CA ARG A 494 -5.54 1.67 6.80
C ARG A 494 -6.81 2.08 7.55
N LYS A 495 -7.77 1.16 7.67
CA LYS A 495 -9.00 1.39 8.45
C LYS A 495 -8.68 1.60 9.92
N ASN A 496 -7.90 0.73 10.54
CA ASN A 496 -7.49 0.86 11.95
C ASN A 496 -6.75 2.18 12.22
N TYR A 497 -5.93 2.64 11.28
CA TYR A 497 -5.24 3.93 11.39
C TYR A 497 -6.19 5.11 11.24
N ALA A 498 -7.19 5.03 10.36
CA ALA A 498 -8.24 6.04 10.26
C ALA A 498 -9.09 6.11 11.56
N GLU A 499 -9.44 4.97 12.14
CA GLU A 499 -10.16 4.87 13.42
C GLU A 499 -9.35 5.47 14.58
N ALA A 500 -8.06 5.11 14.69
CA ALA A 500 -7.19 5.68 15.71
C ALA A 500 -7.00 7.19 15.50
N ALA A 501 -6.84 7.63 14.25
CA ALA A 501 -6.67 9.05 13.92
C ALA A 501 -7.89 9.88 14.30
N VAL A 502 -9.11 9.43 13.96
CA VAL A 502 -10.32 10.18 14.32
C VAL A 502 -10.55 10.21 15.83
N PHE A 503 -10.28 9.10 16.53
CA PHE A 503 -10.34 9.04 17.99
C PHE A 503 -9.43 10.09 18.64
N TRP A 504 -8.16 10.13 18.25
CA TRP A 504 -7.21 11.08 18.82
C TRP A 504 -7.47 12.52 18.40
N LEU A 505 -7.86 12.77 17.16
CA LEU A 505 -8.24 14.12 16.70
C LEU A 505 -9.48 14.64 17.43
N ALA A 506 -10.44 13.78 17.77
CA ALA A 506 -11.58 14.15 18.61
C ALA A 506 -11.12 14.62 20.00
N LYS A 507 -10.21 13.89 20.66
CA LYS A 507 -9.62 14.30 21.95
C LYS A 507 -8.85 15.62 21.87
N ILE A 508 -8.02 15.78 20.84
CA ILE A 508 -7.26 17.02 20.60
C ILE A 508 -8.24 18.19 20.40
N SER A 509 -9.30 18.01 19.61
CA SER A 509 -10.31 19.04 19.35
C SER A 509 -11.10 19.45 20.60
N LYS A 510 -11.27 18.53 21.57
CA LYS A 510 -11.89 18.81 22.88
C LYS A 510 -10.95 19.58 23.82
N GLY A 511 -9.65 19.65 23.51
CA GLY A 511 -8.63 20.25 24.37
C GLY A 511 -8.12 19.34 25.49
N GLU A 512 -8.38 18.03 25.41
CA GLU A 512 -7.91 17.04 26.41
C GLU A 512 -6.39 16.84 26.37
N LEU A 513 -5.76 17.18 25.24
CA LEU A 513 -4.33 17.06 25.02
C LEU A 513 -3.71 18.46 24.79
N PRO A 514 -3.15 19.10 25.84
CA PRO A 514 -2.60 20.44 25.73
C PRO A 514 -1.37 20.47 24.82
N GLY A 515 -1.25 21.53 24.01
CA GLY A 515 -0.13 21.73 23.08
C GLY A 515 -0.30 21.08 21.70
N TYR A 516 -1.43 20.42 21.44
CA TYR A 516 -1.83 19.92 20.11
C TYR A 516 -2.98 20.75 19.54
N ASP A 517 -2.98 20.94 18.22
CA ASP A 517 -4.02 21.70 17.51
C ASP A 517 -4.61 20.85 16.37
N ALA A 518 -5.91 20.56 16.45
CA ALA A 518 -6.61 19.76 15.44
C ALA A 518 -7.03 20.55 14.19
N ARG A 519 -6.95 21.89 14.18
CA ARG A 519 -7.41 22.73 13.06
C ARG A 519 -6.77 22.35 11.71
N PRO A 520 -5.46 22.05 11.60
CA PRO A 520 -4.86 21.63 10.34
C PRO A 520 -5.48 20.35 9.75
N ALA A 521 -6.02 19.46 10.58
CA ALA A 521 -6.62 18.20 10.15
C ALA A 521 -8.06 18.34 9.63
N THR A 522 -8.66 19.54 9.61
CA THR A 522 -10.10 19.68 9.30
C THR A 522 -10.47 19.18 7.90
N VAL A 523 -9.66 19.47 6.89
CA VAL A 523 -9.90 18.98 5.52
C VAL A 523 -9.87 17.45 5.48
N ALA A 524 -8.97 16.83 6.26
CA ALA A 524 -8.88 15.38 6.37
C ALA A 524 -10.12 14.78 7.06
N LEU A 525 -10.59 15.41 8.14
CA LEU A 525 -11.83 15.01 8.83
C LEU A 525 -13.03 15.09 7.88
N LEU A 526 -13.17 16.18 7.12
CA LEU A 526 -14.25 16.30 6.13
C LEU A 526 -14.17 15.20 5.06
N SER A 527 -12.98 14.89 4.54
CA SER A 527 -12.81 13.81 3.56
C SER A 527 -13.17 12.42 4.12
N ALA A 528 -13.11 12.25 5.45
CA ALA A 528 -13.41 11.00 6.12
C ALA A 528 -14.91 10.66 6.20
N LEU A 529 -15.81 11.61 5.84
CA LEU A 529 -17.26 11.41 5.80
C LEU A 529 -17.74 10.43 4.72
N THR A 530 -16.84 10.03 3.83
CA THR A 530 -17.13 9.07 2.75
C THR A 530 -17.74 7.76 3.31
N PRO A 531 -18.87 7.27 2.75
CA PRO A 531 -19.52 6.04 3.22
C PRO A 531 -18.56 4.83 3.26
N GLY A 532 -18.70 3.99 4.29
CA GLY A 532 -17.92 2.76 4.44
C GLY A 532 -16.47 2.93 4.95
N ARG A 533 -15.99 4.17 5.11
CA ARG A 533 -14.61 4.45 5.52
C ARG A 533 -14.34 4.21 7.01
N LEU A 534 -15.28 4.61 7.87
CA LEU A 534 -15.20 4.49 9.32
C LEU A 534 -16.35 3.61 9.83
N SER A 535 -16.11 2.94 10.95
CA SER A 535 -17.12 2.30 11.78
C SER A 535 -18.09 3.33 12.35
N ASP A 536 -19.22 2.87 12.90
CA ASP A 536 -20.18 3.77 13.56
C ASP A 536 -19.55 4.51 14.75
N GLN A 537 -18.65 3.85 15.50
CA GLN A 537 -17.90 4.50 16.57
C GLN A 537 -16.93 5.56 16.04
N GLY A 538 -16.23 5.28 14.94
CA GLY A 538 -15.38 6.25 14.25
C GLY A 538 -16.16 7.46 13.74
N MET A 539 -17.38 7.24 13.23
CA MET A 539 -18.28 8.31 12.81
C MET A 539 -18.75 9.19 13.97
N ILE A 540 -18.98 8.61 15.16
CA ILE A 540 -19.28 9.39 16.37
C ILE A 540 -18.10 10.31 16.72
N TYR A 541 -16.87 9.77 16.78
CA TYR A 541 -15.68 10.58 17.03
C TYR A 541 -15.46 11.63 15.94
N LEU A 542 -15.79 11.31 14.69
CA LEU A 542 -15.70 12.26 13.58
C LEU A 542 -16.64 13.45 13.79
N ALA A 543 -17.91 13.18 14.12
CA ALA A 543 -18.89 14.22 14.41
C ALA A 543 -18.45 15.08 15.60
N GLU A 544 -17.96 14.46 16.68
CA GLU A 544 -17.43 15.18 17.85
C GLU A 544 -16.25 16.08 17.49
N ALA A 545 -15.31 15.60 16.67
CA ALA A 545 -14.16 16.37 16.22
C ALA A 545 -14.62 17.60 15.41
N LEU A 546 -15.49 17.39 14.42
CA LEU A 546 -16.01 18.46 13.57
C LEU A 546 -16.80 19.50 14.37
N GLY A 547 -17.63 19.09 15.33
CA GLY A 547 -18.40 20.02 16.18
C GLY A 547 -17.54 20.94 17.06
N ASN A 548 -16.26 20.62 17.26
CA ASN A 548 -15.30 21.45 17.99
C ASN A 548 -14.47 22.38 17.10
N LEU A 549 -14.48 22.19 15.78
CA LEU A 549 -13.67 22.94 14.82
C LEU A 549 -14.50 24.06 14.18
N ALA A 550 -13.96 25.26 14.06
CA ALA A 550 -14.67 26.42 13.54
C ALA A 550 -14.41 26.62 12.03
N LEU A 551 -15.16 25.92 11.16
CA LEU A 551 -15.05 26.05 9.70
C LEU A 551 -16.41 25.99 8.99
N GLY A 552 -16.57 26.77 7.91
CA GLY A 552 -17.88 27.01 7.26
C GLY A 552 -18.56 25.78 6.65
N ARG A 553 -17.80 24.83 6.10
CA ARG A 553 -18.36 23.61 5.49
C ARG A 553 -18.81 22.54 6.50
N VAL A 554 -18.59 22.74 7.80
CA VAL A 554 -18.90 21.70 8.81
C VAL A 554 -20.40 21.51 9.00
N GLN A 555 -21.20 22.60 8.98
CA GLN A 555 -22.63 22.50 9.27
C GLN A 555 -23.43 21.74 8.21
N PRO A 556 -23.28 22.01 6.90
CA PRO A 556 -23.97 21.23 5.86
C PRO A 556 -23.63 19.73 5.92
N GLU A 557 -22.37 19.41 6.18
CA GLU A 557 -21.90 18.02 6.24
C GLU A 557 -22.45 17.27 7.47
N LEU A 558 -22.46 17.90 8.65
CA LEU A 558 -23.11 17.33 9.83
C LEU A 558 -24.62 17.18 9.62
N ALA A 559 -25.28 18.15 8.99
CA ALA A 559 -26.69 18.09 8.65
C ALA A 559 -27.00 16.91 7.70
N ALA A 560 -26.13 16.63 6.73
CA ALA A 560 -26.27 15.47 5.86
C ALA A 560 -26.24 14.14 6.64
N ILE A 561 -25.37 14.02 7.65
CA ILE A 561 -25.33 12.83 8.54
C ILE A 561 -26.62 12.71 9.36
N VAL A 562 -27.15 13.84 9.87
CA VAL A 562 -28.42 13.87 10.62
C VAL A 562 -29.58 13.36 9.76
N MET A 563 -29.61 13.75 8.49
CA MET A 563 -30.65 13.37 7.52
C MET A 563 -30.48 11.96 6.93
N ASP A 564 -29.31 11.33 7.06
CA ASP A 564 -29.06 9.99 6.53
C ASP A 564 -29.76 8.90 7.35
N GLY A 565 -30.96 8.52 6.90
CA GLY A 565 -31.77 7.47 7.51
C GLY A 565 -31.15 6.06 7.49
N LYS A 566 -30.04 5.84 6.77
CA LYS A 566 -29.31 4.55 6.78
C LYS A 566 -28.38 4.42 7.98
N ARG A 567 -28.05 5.53 8.66
CA ARG A 567 -27.15 5.52 9.82
C ARG A 567 -27.90 5.12 11.09
N ILE A 568 -27.21 4.41 11.97
CA ILE A 568 -27.76 4.04 13.28
C ILE A 568 -28.03 5.29 14.14
N PRO A 569 -29.01 5.25 15.06
CA PRO A 569 -29.38 6.40 15.89
C PRO A 569 -28.21 7.06 16.67
N PRO A 570 -27.26 6.32 17.28
CA PRO A 570 -26.13 6.93 17.99
C PRO A 570 -25.27 7.86 17.13
N VAL A 571 -25.03 7.49 15.86
CA VAL A 571 -24.25 8.32 14.92
C VAL A 571 -25.00 9.61 14.59
N ARG A 572 -26.31 9.50 14.35
CA ARG A 572 -27.15 10.66 14.05
C ARG A 572 -27.27 11.59 15.26
N ILE A 573 -27.40 11.05 16.47
CA ILE A 573 -27.40 11.80 17.72
C ILE A 573 -26.09 12.57 17.90
N ALA A 574 -24.94 11.92 17.70
CA ALA A 574 -23.64 12.58 17.80
C ALA A 574 -23.50 13.73 16.78
N ALA A 575 -23.97 13.53 15.54
CA ALA A 575 -24.01 14.58 14.52
C ALA A 575 -24.93 15.75 14.90
N VAL A 576 -26.10 15.49 15.49
CA VAL A 576 -27.00 16.53 16.00
C VAL A 576 -26.32 17.34 17.10
N GLN A 577 -25.73 16.68 18.09
CA GLN A 577 -25.06 17.34 19.20
C GLN A 577 -23.89 18.21 18.71
N ALA A 578 -23.08 17.68 17.79
CA ALA A 578 -22.00 18.40 17.15
C ALA A 578 -22.51 19.63 16.37
N LEU A 579 -23.60 19.48 15.63
CA LEU A 579 -24.20 20.55 14.84
C LEU A 579 -24.80 21.65 15.72
N ILE A 580 -25.55 21.29 16.77
CA ILE A 580 -26.07 22.26 17.76
C ILE A 580 -24.93 23.07 18.35
N LYS A 581 -23.88 22.39 18.82
CA LYS A 581 -22.71 23.03 19.42
C LYS A 581 -22.00 23.97 18.43
N HIS A 582 -21.88 23.56 17.17
CA HIS A 582 -21.28 24.36 16.13
C HIS A 582 -22.13 25.60 15.78
N ILE A 583 -23.46 25.47 15.69
CA ILE A 583 -24.40 26.59 15.46
C ILE A 583 -24.36 27.57 16.63
N GLN A 584 -24.34 27.08 17.87
CA GLN A 584 -24.27 27.92 19.07
C GLN A 584 -23.00 28.76 19.11
N ARG A 585 -21.86 28.20 18.68
CA ARG A 585 -20.55 28.89 18.68
C ARG A 585 -20.38 29.84 17.50
N ASN A 586 -20.82 29.45 16.32
CA ASN A 586 -20.46 30.13 15.06
C ASN A 586 -21.65 30.79 14.35
N GLY A 587 -22.86 30.70 14.90
CA GLY A 587 -24.10 31.03 14.19
C GLY A 587 -24.43 30.03 13.09
N THR A 588 -25.52 30.24 12.37
CA THR A 588 -25.91 29.39 11.23
C THR A 588 -25.08 29.75 10.00
N LEU A 589 -24.34 28.79 9.45
CA LEU A 589 -23.49 28.93 8.25
C LEU A 589 -24.06 28.18 7.03
N MET A 590 -25.23 27.57 7.18
CA MET A 590 -25.99 26.92 6.11
C MET A 590 -26.88 27.93 5.37
N SER A 591 -27.18 27.65 4.11
CA SER A 591 -28.18 28.38 3.33
C SER A 591 -29.59 28.20 3.88
N LEU A 592 -30.51 29.12 3.55
CA LEU A 592 -31.91 29.02 3.97
C LEU A 592 -32.59 27.75 3.46
N GLU A 593 -32.23 27.28 2.26
CA GLU A 593 -32.75 26.05 1.67
C GLU A 593 -32.32 24.82 2.48
N GLU A 594 -31.03 24.72 2.84
CA GLU A 594 -30.50 23.64 3.66
C GLU A 594 -31.14 23.61 5.06
N VAL A 595 -31.32 24.77 5.69
CA VAL A 595 -32.00 24.89 6.99
C VAL A 595 -33.45 24.39 6.90
N THR A 596 -34.18 24.80 5.86
CA THR A 596 -35.58 24.40 5.67
C THR A 596 -35.71 22.90 5.43
N LEU A 597 -34.79 22.31 4.65
CA LEU A 597 -34.73 20.88 4.41
C LEU A 597 -34.44 20.09 5.69
N LEU A 598 -33.47 20.55 6.47
CA LEU A 598 -33.10 19.94 7.75
C LEU A 598 -34.26 19.98 8.75
N GLU A 599 -34.91 21.14 8.90
CA GLU A 599 -36.08 21.29 9.78
C GLU A 599 -37.22 20.35 9.38
N ARG A 600 -37.55 20.29 8.08
CA ARG A 600 -38.61 19.38 7.58
C ARG A 600 -38.28 17.93 7.91
N SER A 601 -37.02 17.53 7.77
CA SER A 601 -36.57 16.16 7.99
C SER A 601 -36.58 15.80 9.49
N CYS A 602 -36.19 16.73 10.36
CA CYS A 602 -36.19 16.53 11.82
C CYS A 602 -37.60 16.54 12.45
N MET A 603 -38.57 17.19 11.80
CA MET A 603 -39.95 17.33 12.30
C MET A 603 -40.89 16.19 11.88
N GLN A 604 -40.43 15.20 11.11
CA GLN A 604 -41.24 14.02 10.80
C GLN A 604 -41.24 13.06 12.01
N PRO A 605 -42.42 12.68 12.55
CA PRO A 605 -42.52 11.80 13.72
C PRO A 605 -42.25 10.35 13.31
N ALA A 606 -40.98 9.99 13.13
CA ALA A 606 -40.57 8.62 12.84
C ALA A 606 -39.18 8.34 13.42
N GLY A 607 -39.08 7.38 14.34
CA GLY A 607 -37.82 6.92 14.93
C GLY A 607 -37.86 6.69 16.44
N GLU A 608 -36.70 6.40 17.02
CA GLU A 608 -36.54 6.18 18.46
C GLU A 608 -36.76 7.47 19.27
N PRO A 609 -37.35 7.40 20.49
CA PRO A 609 -37.67 8.59 21.30
C PRO A 609 -36.47 9.51 21.58
N GLU A 610 -35.29 8.93 21.79
CA GLU A 610 -34.06 9.67 22.07
C GLU A 610 -33.61 10.51 20.86
N LEU A 611 -33.74 9.98 19.65
CA LEU A 611 -33.42 10.71 18.43
C LEU A 611 -34.38 11.89 18.21
N VAL A 612 -35.68 11.69 18.47
CA VAL A 612 -36.71 12.75 18.38
C VAL A 612 -36.41 13.89 19.36
N PHE A 613 -35.93 13.57 20.57
CA PHE A 613 -35.50 14.57 21.55
C PHE A 613 -34.36 15.46 21.02
N PHE A 614 -33.32 14.85 20.46
CA PHE A 614 -32.20 15.60 19.89
C PHE A 614 -32.60 16.39 18.64
N PHE A 615 -33.45 15.86 17.77
CA PHE A 615 -33.99 16.58 16.61
C PHE A 615 -34.79 17.82 17.00
N SER A 616 -35.62 17.70 18.03
CA SER A 616 -36.37 18.84 18.58
C SER A 616 -35.42 19.91 19.10
N SER A 617 -34.34 19.50 19.78
CA SER A 617 -33.30 20.40 20.28
C SER A 617 -32.56 21.13 19.14
N LEU A 618 -32.28 20.44 18.03
CA LEU A 618 -31.65 21.02 16.83
C LEU A 618 -32.55 22.05 16.16
N VAL A 619 -33.83 21.73 15.97
CA VAL A 619 -34.82 22.66 15.41
C VAL A 619 -34.93 23.91 16.30
N GLY A 620 -34.85 23.77 17.62
CA GLY A 620 -34.75 24.91 18.53
C GLY A 620 -33.47 25.74 18.35
N ALA A 621 -32.32 25.08 18.19
CA ALA A 621 -31.02 25.73 18.00
C ALA A 621 -30.92 26.55 16.69
N LEU A 622 -31.70 26.19 15.67
CA LEU A 622 -31.82 26.94 14.41
C LEU A 622 -32.56 28.28 14.55
N LYS A 623 -33.13 28.57 15.73
CA LYS A 623 -33.85 29.81 16.06
C LYS A 623 -35.02 30.10 15.08
N PRO A 624 -36.10 29.31 15.13
CA PRO A 624 -37.26 29.52 14.26
C PRO A 624 -37.83 30.93 14.44
N GLY A 625 -38.17 31.57 13.33
CA GLY A 625 -38.75 32.92 13.33
C GLY A 625 -40.11 32.99 14.03
N PRO A 626 -40.57 34.19 14.42
CA PRO A 626 -41.79 34.39 15.22
C PRO A 626 -43.05 33.82 14.53
N VAL A 627 -43.13 33.91 13.20
CA VAL A 627 -44.25 33.36 12.41
C VAL A 627 -44.30 31.83 12.50
N THR A 628 -43.14 31.16 12.36
CA THR A 628 -43.04 29.70 12.46
C THR A 628 -43.37 29.23 13.87
N THR A 629 -42.89 29.95 14.89
CA THR A 629 -43.21 29.68 16.29
C THR A 629 -44.71 29.82 16.56
N GLY A 630 -45.36 30.87 16.04
CA GLY A 630 -46.81 31.07 16.17
C GLY A 630 -47.63 29.93 15.55
N LYS A 631 -47.26 29.45 14.35
CA LYS A 631 -47.91 28.29 13.72
C LYS A 631 -47.76 27.02 14.55
N ARG A 632 -46.55 26.73 15.03
CA ARG A 632 -46.29 25.55 15.88
C ARG A 632 -47.09 25.55 17.19
N LEU A 633 -47.30 26.72 17.79
CA LEU A 633 -48.14 26.86 19.00
C LEU A 633 -49.62 26.61 18.72
N LEU A 634 -50.12 27.00 17.55
CA LEU A 634 -51.51 26.73 17.13
C LEU A 634 -51.75 25.26 16.79
N ASP A 635 -50.75 24.60 16.19
CA ASP A 635 -50.81 23.19 15.82
C ASP A 635 -50.57 22.25 17.02
N PHE A 636 -50.05 22.78 18.15
CA PHE A 636 -49.81 22.00 19.35
C PHE A 636 -51.16 21.67 20.03
N PRO A 637 -51.49 20.40 20.27
CA PRO A 637 -52.76 20.02 20.89
C PRO A 637 -52.79 20.48 22.36
N GLY A 638 -53.39 21.64 22.60
CA GLY A 638 -53.73 22.09 23.94
C GLY A 638 -55.03 21.44 24.44
N PRO A 639 -55.26 21.39 25.77
CA PRO A 639 -56.60 21.17 26.29
C PRO A 639 -57.45 22.36 25.83
N VAL A 640 -58.33 22.16 24.84
CA VAL A 640 -59.27 23.20 24.43
C VAL A 640 -60.14 23.53 25.66
N PRO A 641 -60.12 24.76 26.20
CA PRO A 641 -61.18 25.17 27.11
C PRO A 641 -62.45 25.14 26.25
N GLY A 642 -63.43 24.33 26.64
CA GLY A 642 -64.69 24.25 25.92
C GLY A 642 -65.23 25.65 25.69
N PHE A 643 -65.39 26.04 24.43
CA PHE A 643 -66.29 27.14 24.11
C PHE A 643 -67.62 26.80 24.77
N ALA A 644 -68.07 27.67 25.69
CA ALA A 644 -69.28 27.45 26.46
C ALA A 644 -70.45 27.12 25.51
N PRO A 645 -71.24 26.06 25.77
CA PRO A 645 -72.41 25.76 24.96
C PRO A 645 -73.43 26.91 25.08
N PRO A 646 -74.21 27.18 24.00
CA PRO A 646 -75.24 28.22 24.04
C PRO A 646 -76.28 27.90 25.13
N MET A 647 -76.78 28.93 25.81
CA MET A 647 -77.68 28.81 26.97
C MET A 647 -78.89 27.88 26.70
N PRO A 648 -79.31 27.06 27.68
CA PRO A 648 -80.49 26.20 27.53
C PRO A 648 -81.80 26.98 27.57
N LYS A 649 -82.76 26.58 26.74
CA LYS A 649 -84.18 27.00 26.82
C LYS A 649 -84.86 26.41 28.07
N PRO A 650 -85.99 26.99 28.56
CA PRO A 650 -86.60 26.65 29.84
C PRO A 650 -87.17 25.22 29.90
N LYS A 651 -87.20 24.67 31.12
CA LYS A 651 -87.60 23.30 31.52
C LYS A 651 -89.12 23.10 31.51
N ASP A 652 -89.54 21.91 31.09
CA ASP A 652 -90.81 21.28 31.50
C ASP A 652 -90.55 20.06 32.41
N GLU A 653 -91.59 19.72 33.17
CA GLU A 653 -91.60 19.17 34.53
C GLU A 653 -91.33 17.65 34.70
N GLU A 654 -90.93 17.35 35.94
CA GLU A 654 -90.83 16.10 36.70
C GLU A 654 -91.80 14.92 36.39
N LYS A 655 -91.31 13.70 36.64
CA LYS A 655 -91.95 12.71 37.55
C LYS A 655 -91.00 11.54 37.94
N PRO A 656 -91.24 10.84 39.07
CA PRO A 656 -90.19 10.31 39.96
C PRO A 656 -90.06 8.77 39.99
N LYS A 657 -88.98 8.27 40.63
CA LYS A 657 -88.70 6.83 40.88
C LYS A 657 -89.01 6.41 42.32
N PRO A 658 -89.47 5.16 42.58
CA PRO A 658 -89.53 4.57 43.93
C PRO A 658 -88.27 3.77 44.33
N PRO A 659 -88.10 3.44 45.63
CA PRO A 659 -86.79 3.20 46.28
C PRO A 659 -86.42 1.72 46.51
N ALA A 660 -85.14 1.49 46.82
CA ALA A 660 -84.54 0.19 47.16
C ALA A 660 -84.52 -0.06 48.68
N LYS A 661 -84.68 -1.33 49.08
CA LYS A 661 -84.59 -1.82 50.47
C LYS A 661 -83.14 -2.07 50.91
N VAL A 662 -82.89 -1.74 52.17
CA VAL A 662 -81.69 -2.00 52.97
C VAL A 662 -81.94 -3.23 53.83
N GLU A 663 -80.96 -4.11 54.03
CA GLU A 663 -80.89 -4.97 55.22
C GLU A 663 -79.46 -4.98 55.79
N GLU A 664 -79.39 -4.75 57.10
CA GLU A 664 -78.20 -4.57 57.93
C GLU A 664 -77.55 -5.89 58.37
N LYS A 665 -76.29 -5.77 58.80
CA LYS A 665 -75.48 -6.79 59.47
C LYS A 665 -76.18 -7.43 60.67
N ASN A 666 -75.82 -8.68 60.95
CA ASN A 666 -75.48 -9.08 62.33
C ASN A 666 -74.35 -10.12 62.37
N ASN A 667 -73.60 -10.09 63.48
CA ASN A 667 -72.39 -10.83 63.84
C ASN A 667 -72.48 -12.37 63.75
N ASP A 668 -71.37 -13.07 63.49
CA ASP A 668 -70.58 -13.78 64.52
C ASP A 668 -69.42 -14.61 63.92
N LYS A 669 -68.26 -14.54 64.61
CA LYS A 669 -67.01 -15.35 64.53
C LYS A 669 -66.08 -15.23 63.32
#